data_AF-A0A7U9T0S5-F1
#
_entry.id   AF-A0A7U9T0S5-F1
#
_cell.length_a   1.000
_cell.length_b   1.000
_cell.length_c   1.000
_cell.angle_alpha   90.00
_cell.angle_beta   90.00
_cell.angle_gamma   90.00
#
_symmetry.space_group_name_H-M   'P 1'
#
loop_
_entity.id
_entity.type
_entity.pdbx_description
1 polymer ?
#
loop_
_entity_poly.entity_id
_entity_poly.type
_entity_poly.pdbx_seq_one_letter_code
_entity_poly.pdbx_strand_id
1 'polypeptide(L)'
;MGALGVDFVDEEGRTLEPKDKESMAGNIELNFEPGKMYDLKDAIGNKWTSIVVVEDSGEAIYEPVKMWISNKIEVEKVQFNNSTWEFKDSSDNRVFDCDPMSIFQYPLQIVFRRMQAAEIKIDNDIKRSGNLTAVLSGNALTAYNEAVEKNSADNEQDIRYVWYKAINRGEYEEVANVKYDDDMYVITGDYGNSLNVALDGGMLSNENQSIEYKVELYIGGELIGGSMPESITYYGELQNGSFEEPLVTSEGNTLYHYFEQDHVKGWKTTAVESNGAKRIEIARVVDGRIDNYYGDVSGGFSAADGDQFAELNAVTQGSLYQDVLTVKGVQLNYSFSHRARPNTGNDEMYLVIVPTLVAENGVPGGSGEIDTQDEVKYLIAHRNDKNESGEFLYPGVYVQNYTVDSSRWVEHSGIYTPQYNLNRFFFVSNASDPSMGNFIDNVWFSQRLPDPKEDTFNFRIVKTIKGLKEIDEIEDSVERINTLKNKIKSLTFDISIENVLLVKSPLDGYIPKELKAEEMEWTDNGNGSYTGVHNYYNIPIDGNVYRILVEEKNADIEPYGLKTTVTRVSSGKQETPTAEMSGEVQVKKNSQERLIFENVYEEKDNSTWQVVKRSFSDKAKKLEGAVFTLTSTENPLTDVLTGETDNNGVIQWKKNGGSADLNDLNGEYIIKETKAPEGYSCSEKEWTLVFNNGKLDAAALTQQIEKDKDFIVLKSENNVHEISIYNTLIYELPSTGGSGIYWYMFSGILLMAGAALITYKKRCREVLRS
;
A
#
# COMPACT_ATOMS: atom_id res chain seq x y z
N MET A 1 -17.39 -56.82 -41.91
CA MET A 1 -16.98 -56.67 -40.50
C MET A 1 -15.47 -56.68 -40.45
N GLY A 2 -14.89 -55.49 -40.32
CA GLY A 2 -13.51 -55.35 -39.87
C GLY A 2 -13.53 -54.99 -38.39
N ALA A 3 -12.54 -55.45 -37.63
CA ALA A 3 -12.38 -55.07 -36.24
C ALA A 3 -11.10 -54.24 -36.16
N LEU A 4 -11.21 -52.94 -35.82
CA LEU A 4 -10.06 -52.05 -35.74
C LEU A 4 -9.53 -52.06 -34.31
N GLY A 5 -8.26 -52.42 -34.13
CA GLY A 5 -7.60 -52.36 -32.82
C GLY A 5 -7.46 -50.91 -32.34
N VAL A 6 -7.49 -50.70 -31.03
CA VAL A 6 -7.32 -49.38 -30.40
C VAL A 6 -6.17 -49.43 -29.41
N ASP A 7 -5.23 -48.50 -29.58
CA ASP A 7 -4.10 -48.29 -28.68
C ASP A 7 -4.22 -46.91 -28.00
N PHE A 8 -3.69 -46.81 -26.78
CA PHE A 8 -3.63 -45.57 -25.98
C PHE A 8 -2.18 -45.07 -25.98
N VAL A 9 -1.94 -43.83 -26.42
CA VAL A 9 -0.60 -43.26 -26.51
C VAL A 9 -0.57 -41.81 -26.03
N ASP A 10 0.60 -41.29 -25.66
CA ASP A 10 0.78 -39.85 -25.39
C ASP A 10 1.08 -39.03 -26.67
N GLU A 11 1.22 -37.70 -26.53
CA GLU A 11 1.54 -36.78 -27.64
C GLU A 11 2.91 -37.06 -28.29
N GLU A 12 3.81 -37.79 -27.63
CA GLU A 12 5.06 -38.29 -28.20
C GLU A 12 4.92 -39.68 -28.85
N GLY A 13 3.75 -40.31 -28.76
CA GLY A 13 3.45 -41.65 -29.30
C GLY A 13 3.95 -42.80 -28.43
N ARG A 14 4.26 -42.57 -27.16
CA ARG A 14 4.60 -43.62 -26.18
C ARG A 14 3.32 -44.28 -25.70
N THR A 15 3.31 -45.61 -25.60
CA THR A 15 2.15 -46.37 -25.13
C THR A 15 1.82 -46.04 -23.67
N LEU A 16 0.54 -45.82 -23.40
CA LEU A 16 -0.01 -45.65 -22.07
C LEU A 16 -0.75 -46.92 -21.64
N GLU A 17 -0.66 -47.24 -20.35
CA GLU A 17 -1.30 -48.41 -19.75
C GLU A 17 -2.36 -47.94 -18.73
N PRO A 18 -3.63 -47.83 -19.13
CA PRO A 18 -4.71 -47.40 -18.24
C PRO A 18 -4.92 -48.38 -17.09
N LYS A 19 -5.24 -47.88 -15.89
CA LYS A 19 -5.57 -48.70 -14.71
C LYS A 19 -6.75 -49.64 -14.94
N ASP A 20 -7.78 -49.17 -15.67
CA ASP A 20 -9.01 -49.93 -15.98
C ASP A 20 -8.99 -50.53 -17.40
N LYS A 21 -7.80 -50.88 -17.93
CA LYS A 21 -7.60 -51.34 -19.31
C LYS A 21 -8.56 -52.44 -19.74
N GLU A 22 -8.92 -53.39 -18.88
CA GLU A 22 -9.85 -54.48 -19.24
C GLU A 22 -11.26 -53.98 -19.62
N SER A 23 -11.73 -52.88 -19.01
CA SER A 23 -13.03 -52.27 -19.33
C SER A 23 -13.01 -51.44 -20.62
N MET A 24 -11.81 -50.98 -21.02
CA MET A 24 -11.58 -50.17 -22.21
C MET A 24 -10.97 -50.96 -23.38
N ALA A 25 -10.56 -52.21 -23.14
CA ALA A 25 -9.97 -53.10 -24.13
C ALA A 25 -11.02 -53.60 -25.13
N GLY A 26 -10.60 -53.76 -26.37
CA GLY A 26 -11.41 -54.34 -27.43
C GLY A 26 -11.35 -53.55 -28.73
N ASN A 27 -11.67 -54.23 -29.82
CA ASN A 27 -11.69 -53.62 -31.14
C ASN A 27 -12.94 -52.75 -31.33
N ILE A 28 -12.86 -51.75 -32.20
CA ILE A 28 -14.05 -51.07 -32.72
C ILE A 28 -14.62 -51.98 -33.81
N GLU A 29 -15.87 -52.42 -33.63
CA GLU A 29 -16.58 -53.16 -34.67
C GLU A 29 -17.09 -52.18 -35.73
N LEU A 30 -16.49 -52.28 -36.91
CA LEU A 30 -16.76 -51.44 -38.05
C LEU A 30 -17.85 -52.10 -38.91
N ASN A 31 -19.13 -51.91 -38.53
CA ASN A 31 -20.32 -52.38 -39.27
C ASN A 31 -20.78 -51.32 -40.28
N PHE A 32 -19.97 -51.09 -41.31
CA PHE A 32 -20.18 -49.94 -42.19
C PHE A 32 -20.89 -50.27 -43.51
N GLU A 33 -21.88 -49.45 -43.82
CA GLU A 33 -22.55 -49.38 -45.12
C GLU A 33 -21.63 -48.74 -46.18
N PRO A 34 -21.45 -49.35 -47.37
CA PRO A 34 -20.62 -48.79 -48.43
C PRO A 34 -21.03 -47.36 -48.81
N GLY A 35 -20.06 -46.44 -48.85
CA GLY A 35 -20.25 -45.04 -49.23
C GLY A 35 -20.76 -44.11 -48.11
N LYS A 36 -21.00 -44.62 -46.90
CA LYS A 36 -21.35 -43.79 -45.73
C LYS A 36 -20.10 -43.44 -44.92
N MET A 37 -20.04 -42.19 -44.47
CA MET A 37 -18.97 -41.65 -43.64
C MET A 37 -19.37 -41.70 -42.16
N TYR A 38 -18.43 -42.05 -41.30
CA TYR A 38 -18.64 -42.22 -39.87
C TYR A 38 -17.60 -41.43 -39.09
N ASP A 39 -18.04 -40.79 -38.00
CA ASP A 39 -17.17 -40.13 -37.03
C ASP A 39 -16.51 -41.19 -36.13
N LEU A 40 -15.18 -41.13 -36.04
CA LEU A 40 -14.42 -42.11 -35.26
C LEU A 40 -14.62 -41.89 -33.75
N LYS A 41 -14.82 -40.66 -33.26
CA LYS A 41 -15.06 -40.40 -31.83
C LYS A 41 -16.37 -41.06 -31.39
N ASP A 42 -17.42 -40.93 -32.20
CA ASP A 42 -18.72 -41.59 -31.94
C ASP A 42 -18.59 -43.11 -31.93
N ALA A 43 -17.80 -43.69 -32.85
CA ALA A 43 -17.60 -45.13 -32.94
C ALA A 43 -16.76 -45.70 -31.78
N ILE A 44 -15.89 -44.88 -31.18
CA ILE A 44 -15.02 -45.24 -30.05
C ILE A 44 -15.78 -45.22 -28.71
N GLY A 45 -16.81 -44.37 -28.59
CA GLY A 45 -17.68 -44.29 -27.41
C GLY A 45 -16.91 -43.98 -26.12
N ASN A 46 -17.14 -44.76 -25.07
CA ASN A 46 -16.55 -44.54 -23.73
C ASN A 46 -15.01 -44.58 -23.69
N LYS A 47 -14.35 -45.07 -24.73
CA LYS A 47 -12.87 -45.04 -24.84
C LYS A 47 -12.34 -43.64 -25.17
N TRP A 48 -13.19 -42.69 -25.58
CA TRP A 48 -12.88 -41.27 -25.73
C TRP A 48 -13.18 -40.51 -24.43
N THR A 49 -12.60 -40.97 -23.32
CA THR A 49 -12.75 -40.36 -21.99
C THR A 49 -11.38 -40.30 -21.30
N SER A 50 -11.25 -39.48 -20.25
CA SER A 50 -10.01 -39.40 -19.49
C SER A 50 -9.66 -40.74 -18.85
N ILE A 51 -8.36 -41.05 -18.80
CA ILE A 51 -7.82 -42.30 -18.26
C ILE A 51 -6.88 -42.00 -17.09
N VAL A 52 -6.76 -42.97 -16.17
CA VAL A 52 -5.77 -42.92 -15.09
C VAL A 52 -4.64 -43.89 -15.43
N VAL A 53 -3.40 -43.40 -15.36
CA VAL A 53 -2.18 -44.17 -15.58
C VAL A 53 -1.35 -44.17 -14.30
N VAL A 54 -0.85 -45.33 -13.89
CA VAL A 54 0.02 -45.46 -12.71
C VAL A 54 1.46 -45.25 -13.18
N GLU A 55 2.10 -44.17 -12.73
CA GLU A 55 3.51 -43.84 -12.99
C GLU A 55 4.38 -44.02 -11.73
N ASP A 56 5.70 -43.97 -11.89
CA ASP A 56 6.65 -44.02 -10.77
C ASP A 56 6.45 -42.89 -9.74
N SER A 57 5.82 -41.78 -10.15
CA SER A 57 5.50 -40.61 -9.32
C SER A 57 4.12 -40.65 -8.65
N GLY A 58 3.32 -41.70 -8.90
CA GLY A 58 1.94 -41.83 -8.45
C GLY A 58 0.94 -41.98 -9.60
N GLU A 59 -0.35 -41.84 -9.30
CA GLU A 59 -1.40 -41.87 -10.32
C GLU A 59 -1.47 -40.52 -11.06
N ALA A 60 -1.52 -40.56 -12.39
CA ALA A 60 -1.66 -39.40 -13.25
C ALA A 60 -2.91 -39.53 -14.14
N ILE A 61 -3.63 -38.42 -14.32
CA ILE A 61 -4.80 -38.35 -15.18
C ILE A 61 -4.37 -37.87 -16.57
N TYR A 62 -4.94 -38.47 -17.59
CA TYR A 62 -4.68 -38.17 -18.99
C TYR A 62 -6.01 -37.92 -19.72
N GLU A 63 -6.08 -36.89 -20.56
CA GLU A 63 -7.27 -36.59 -21.37
C GLU A 63 -7.04 -36.84 -22.88
N PRO A 64 -8.01 -37.37 -23.63
CA PRO A 64 -7.86 -37.63 -25.07
C PRO A 64 -7.93 -36.33 -25.86
N VAL A 65 -6.97 -36.09 -26.76
CA VAL A 65 -6.87 -34.84 -27.52
C VAL A 65 -7.04 -35.03 -29.04
N LYS A 66 -6.57 -36.14 -29.61
CA LYS A 66 -6.67 -36.43 -31.06
C LYS A 66 -6.53 -37.94 -31.36
N MET A 67 -6.75 -38.34 -32.61
CA MET A 67 -6.57 -39.72 -33.07
C MET A 67 -5.52 -39.81 -34.17
N TRP A 68 -4.72 -40.86 -34.12
CA TRP A 68 -3.76 -41.20 -35.15
C TRP A 68 -4.05 -42.58 -35.75
N ILE A 69 -3.64 -42.76 -36.99
CA ILE A 69 -3.50 -44.07 -37.62
C ILE A 69 -2.11 -44.22 -38.24
N SER A 70 -1.61 -45.45 -38.29
CA SER A 70 -0.30 -45.77 -38.91
C SER A 70 0.82 -44.92 -38.29
N ASN A 71 1.70 -44.31 -39.10
CA ASN A 71 2.80 -43.44 -38.67
C ASN A 71 2.32 -42.04 -38.22
N LYS A 72 1.45 -41.97 -37.21
CA LYS A 72 0.96 -40.71 -36.59
C LYS A 72 0.19 -39.79 -37.56
N ILE A 73 -0.57 -40.38 -38.48
CA ILE A 73 -1.44 -39.61 -39.39
C ILE A 73 -2.73 -39.27 -38.65
N GLU A 74 -3.04 -37.99 -38.52
CA GLU A 74 -4.25 -37.52 -37.84
C GLU A 74 -5.52 -37.82 -38.62
N VAL A 75 -6.52 -38.37 -37.93
CA VAL A 75 -7.78 -38.83 -38.52
C VAL A 75 -8.96 -38.45 -37.62
N GLU A 76 -10.12 -38.19 -38.22
CA GLU A 76 -11.37 -37.96 -37.48
C GLU A 76 -12.51 -38.82 -38.01
N LYS A 77 -12.48 -39.21 -39.28
CA LYS A 77 -13.59 -39.92 -39.93
C LYS A 77 -13.11 -41.10 -40.74
N VAL A 78 -13.99 -42.08 -40.91
CA VAL A 78 -13.72 -43.28 -41.73
C VAL A 78 -14.92 -43.61 -42.62
N GLN A 79 -14.64 -44.13 -43.81
CA GLN A 79 -15.67 -44.68 -44.71
C GLN A 79 -15.15 -45.93 -45.43
N PHE A 80 -16.06 -46.82 -45.81
CA PHE A 80 -15.74 -47.96 -46.68
C PHE A 80 -16.25 -47.68 -48.09
N ASN A 81 -15.34 -47.58 -49.07
CA ASN A 81 -15.70 -47.30 -50.46
C ASN A 81 -14.80 -48.07 -51.43
N ASN A 82 -15.34 -48.53 -52.56
CA ASN A 82 -14.61 -49.24 -53.61
C ASN A 82 -13.70 -50.39 -53.13
N SER A 83 -14.15 -51.15 -52.11
CA SER A 83 -13.36 -52.23 -51.47
C SER A 83 -12.12 -51.74 -50.72
N THR A 84 -12.08 -50.49 -50.28
CA THR A 84 -11.00 -49.89 -49.49
C THR A 84 -11.55 -49.12 -48.29
N TRP A 85 -10.81 -49.12 -47.19
CA TRP A 85 -11.02 -48.22 -46.07
C TRP A 85 -10.37 -46.88 -46.37
N GLU A 86 -11.12 -45.79 -46.26
CA GLU A 86 -10.61 -44.44 -46.43
C GLU A 86 -10.77 -43.67 -45.10
N PHE A 87 -9.65 -43.18 -44.57
CA PHE A 87 -9.58 -42.34 -43.38
C PHE A 87 -9.36 -40.89 -43.78
N LYS A 88 -10.04 -39.99 -43.06
CA LYS A 88 -10.10 -38.57 -43.37
C LYS A 88 -9.78 -37.70 -42.18
N ASP A 89 -9.21 -36.53 -42.45
CA ASP A 89 -9.02 -35.46 -41.47
C ASP A 89 -10.33 -34.70 -41.20
N SER A 90 -10.26 -33.69 -40.33
CA SER A 90 -11.38 -32.81 -39.97
C SER A 90 -11.96 -32.01 -41.15
N SER A 91 -11.15 -31.80 -42.20
CA SER A 91 -11.53 -31.10 -43.43
C SER A 91 -12.04 -32.04 -44.53
N ASP A 92 -12.35 -33.29 -44.19
CA ASP A 92 -12.81 -34.36 -45.09
C ASP A 92 -11.80 -34.77 -46.17
N ASN A 93 -10.53 -34.37 -46.06
CA ASN A 93 -9.48 -34.80 -46.98
C ASN A 93 -9.11 -36.25 -46.68
N ARG A 94 -8.95 -37.07 -47.72
CA ARG A 94 -8.42 -38.43 -47.58
C ARG A 94 -6.94 -38.35 -47.23
N VAL A 95 -6.58 -38.87 -46.06
CA VAL A 95 -5.21 -38.82 -45.51
C VAL A 95 -4.57 -40.20 -45.41
N PHE A 96 -5.37 -41.26 -45.33
CA PHE A 96 -4.88 -42.63 -45.28
C PHE A 96 -5.93 -43.60 -45.87
N ASP A 97 -5.46 -44.68 -46.49
CA ASP A 97 -6.33 -45.75 -46.95
C ASP A 97 -5.63 -47.10 -46.93
N CYS A 98 -6.42 -48.17 -46.79
CA CYS A 98 -5.92 -49.52 -46.82
C CYS A 98 -6.97 -50.50 -47.35
N ASP A 99 -6.51 -51.65 -47.83
CA ASP A 99 -7.40 -52.74 -48.19
C ASP A 99 -8.01 -53.39 -46.93
N PRO A 100 -9.12 -54.14 -47.06
CA PRO A 100 -9.86 -54.67 -45.92
C PRO A 100 -9.08 -55.67 -45.06
N MET A 101 -8.05 -56.31 -45.61
CA MET A 101 -7.21 -57.28 -44.88
C MET A 101 -6.02 -56.60 -44.19
N SER A 102 -5.57 -55.45 -44.70
CA SER A 102 -4.46 -54.70 -44.10
C SER A 102 -4.88 -53.78 -42.96
N ILE A 103 -6.17 -53.47 -42.80
CA ILE A 103 -6.66 -52.60 -41.70
C ILE A 103 -6.26 -53.10 -40.30
N PHE A 104 -6.13 -54.42 -40.13
CA PHE A 104 -5.71 -55.02 -38.85
C PHE A 104 -4.23 -54.76 -38.50
N GLN A 105 -3.44 -54.28 -39.45
CA GLN A 105 -2.03 -53.93 -39.25
C GLN A 105 -1.84 -52.47 -38.80
N TYR A 106 -2.91 -51.67 -38.82
CA TYR A 106 -2.89 -50.24 -38.50
C TYR A 106 -3.89 -49.93 -37.37
N PRO A 107 -3.56 -50.22 -36.10
CA PRO A 107 -4.42 -49.88 -34.99
C PRO A 107 -4.66 -48.37 -34.95
N LEU A 108 -5.85 -47.98 -34.49
CA LEU A 108 -6.17 -46.59 -34.22
C LEU A 108 -5.54 -46.22 -32.87
N GLN A 109 -4.76 -45.15 -32.85
CA GLN A 109 -4.12 -44.64 -31.64
C GLN A 109 -4.91 -43.45 -31.13
N ILE A 110 -5.48 -43.55 -29.94
CA ILE A 110 -6.04 -42.40 -29.22
C ILE A 110 -4.89 -41.71 -28.50
N VAL A 111 -4.68 -40.45 -28.84
CA VAL A 111 -3.58 -39.64 -28.30
C VAL A 111 -4.08 -38.89 -27.08
N PHE A 112 -3.39 -39.06 -25.96
CA PHE A 112 -3.69 -38.44 -24.69
C PHE A 112 -2.65 -37.41 -24.30
N ARG A 113 -3.11 -36.38 -23.62
CA ARG A 113 -2.27 -35.40 -22.95
C ARG A 113 -2.28 -35.68 -21.45
N ARG A 114 -1.11 -35.72 -20.83
CA ARG A 114 -0.99 -35.78 -19.37
C ARG A 114 -1.58 -34.51 -18.78
N MET A 115 -2.56 -34.63 -17.91
CA MET A 115 -3.00 -33.51 -17.09
C MET A 115 -1.90 -33.24 -16.05
N GLN A 116 -1.40 -32.01 -15.99
CA GLN A 116 -0.44 -31.63 -14.95
C GLN A 116 -1.11 -31.73 -13.58
N ALA A 117 -0.50 -32.45 -12.64
CA ALA A 117 -0.99 -32.47 -11.27
C ALA A 117 -0.61 -31.14 -10.57
N ALA A 118 -1.57 -30.22 -10.49
CA ALA A 118 -1.91 -29.33 -9.36
C ALA A 118 -3.01 -28.36 -9.82
N GLU A 119 -4.10 -28.20 -9.06
CA GLU A 119 -5.17 -27.25 -9.42
C GLU A 119 -5.03 -25.91 -8.67
N ILE A 120 -4.46 -25.91 -7.45
CA ILE A 120 -4.03 -24.71 -6.74
C ILE A 120 -2.67 -24.97 -6.08
N LYS A 121 -1.72 -24.05 -6.22
CA LYS A 121 -0.45 -24.05 -5.49
C LYS A 121 -0.29 -22.78 -4.68
N ILE A 122 0.52 -22.87 -3.64
CA ILE A 122 1.03 -21.69 -2.94
C ILE A 122 2.38 -21.34 -3.56
N ASP A 123 2.48 -20.14 -4.11
CA ASP A 123 3.76 -19.51 -4.40
C ASP A 123 4.26 -18.80 -3.14
N ASN A 124 5.41 -19.26 -2.64
CA ASN A 124 6.02 -18.73 -1.44
C ASN A 124 6.97 -17.59 -1.80
N ASP A 125 6.45 -16.36 -1.78
CA ASP A 125 7.18 -15.14 -2.11
C ASP A 125 7.47 -14.30 -0.85
N ILE A 126 7.54 -14.94 0.32
CA ILE A 126 7.76 -14.26 1.61
C ILE A 126 9.04 -13.41 1.59
N LYS A 127 10.09 -13.90 0.94
CA LYS A 127 11.37 -13.19 0.84
C LYS A 127 11.25 -11.84 0.14
N ARG A 128 10.38 -11.71 -0.87
CA ARG A 128 10.26 -10.48 -1.68
C ARG A 128 9.08 -9.63 -1.23
N SER A 129 7.91 -10.24 -1.09
CA SER A 129 6.65 -9.54 -0.79
C SER A 129 6.16 -9.76 0.64
N GLY A 130 6.68 -10.75 1.38
CA GLY A 130 6.14 -11.16 2.67
C GLY A 130 4.89 -12.03 2.58
N ASN A 131 4.49 -12.40 1.35
CA ASN A 131 3.21 -13.03 1.08
C ASN A 131 3.36 -14.47 0.58
N LEU A 132 2.35 -15.27 0.90
CA LEU A 132 1.99 -16.47 0.15
C LEU A 132 0.92 -16.10 -0.86
N THR A 133 1.01 -16.59 -2.09
CA THR A 133 0.02 -16.30 -3.15
C THR A 133 -0.51 -17.58 -3.77
N ALA A 134 -1.83 -17.69 -3.88
CA ALA A 134 -2.48 -18.80 -4.55
C ALA A 134 -2.31 -18.67 -6.06
N VAL A 135 -1.74 -19.70 -6.69
CA VAL A 135 -1.55 -19.81 -8.13
C VAL A 135 -2.39 -20.95 -8.67
N LEU A 136 -3.27 -20.64 -9.61
CA LEU A 136 -4.18 -21.62 -10.22
C LEU A 136 -3.56 -22.26 -11.46
N SER A 137 -3.92 -23.53 -11.69
CA SER A 137 -3.66 -24.23 -12.95
C SER A 137 -4.77 -25.23 -13.27
N GLY A 138 -4.80 -25.73 -14.51
CA GLY A 138 -5.77 -26.74 -14.93
C GLY A 138 -7.23 -26.27 -14.80
N ASN A 139 -8.09 -27.14 -14.28
CA ASN A 139 -9.54 -26.90 -14.22
C ASN A 139 -9.91 -25.75 -13.28
N ALA A 140 -9.17 -25.55 -12.19
CA ALA A 140 -9.44 -24.44 -11.28
C ALA A 140 -9.20 -23.08 -11.93
N LEU A 141 -8.16 -22.96 -12.78
CA LEU A 141 -7.92 -21.74 -13.55
C LEU A 141 -9.05 -21.50 -14.58
N THR A 142 -9.50 -22.55 -15.28
CA THR A 142 -10.64 -22.46 -16.21
C THR A 142 -11.90 -22.01 -15.50
N ALA A 143 -12.26 -22.65 -14.39
CA ALA A 143 -13.45 -22.31 -13.59
C ALA A 143 -13.38 -20.89 -13.03
N TYR A 144 -12.21 -20.45 -12.56
CA TYR A 144 -11.98 -19.07 -12.12
C TYR A 144 -12.20 -18.06 -13.25
N ASN A 145 -11.60 -18.28 -14.42
CA ASN A 145 -11.76 -17.36 -15.56
C ASN A 145 -13.21 -17.27 -16.02
N GLU A 146 -13.92 -18.40 -16.10
CA GLU A 146 -15.35 -18.42 -16.43
C GLU A 146 -16.21 -17.66 -15.40
N ALA A 147 -15.89 -17.77 -14.11
CA ALA A 147 -16.60 -17.06 -13.05
C ALA A 147 -16.33 -15.54 -13.10
N VAL A 148 -15.07 -15.13 -13.30
CA VAL A 148 -14.69 -13.73 -13.46
C VAL A 148 -15.37 -13.10 -14.68
N GLU A 149 -15.41 -13.80 -15.81
CA GLU A 149 -16.15 -13.36 -17.01
C GLU A 149 -17.65 -13.18 -16.71
N LYS A 150 -18.28 -14.09 -15.96
CA LYS A 150 -19.69 -13.95 -15.55
C LYS A 150 -19.94 -12.74 -14.65
N ASN A 151 -19.02 -12.47 -13.70
CA ASN A 151 -19.11 -11.30 -12.82
C ASN A 151 -19.01 -9.98 -13.60
N SER A 152 -18.27 -9.95 -14.71
CA SER A 152 -18.21 -8.78 -15.59
C SER A 152 -19.49 -8.52 -16.40
N ALA A 153 -20.44 -9.47 -16.39
CA ALA A 153 -21.69 -9.44 -17.16
C ALA A 153 -22.97 -9.28 -16.29
N ASP A 154 -22.87 -8.59 -15.14
CA ASP A 154 -23.98 -8.34 -14.16
C ASP A 154 -24.55 -9.58 -13.45
N ASN A 155 -23.92 -10.76 -13.58
CA ASN A 155 -24.26 -11.95 -12.79
C ASN A 155 -23.17 -12.20 -11.73
N GLU A 156 -23.38 -11.65 -10.53
CA GLU A 156 -22.41 -11.71 -9.43
C GLU A 156 -22.34 -13.13 -8.83
N GLN A 157 -21.30 -13.88 -9.18
CA GLN A 157 -20.84 -15.08 -8.48
C GLN A 157 -19.87 -14.69 -7.35
N ASP A 158 -20.06 -15.33 -6.19
CA ASP A 158 -19.18 -15.21 -5.04
C ASP A 158 -17.89 -16.03 -5.28
N ILE A 159 -16.80 -15.34 -5.65
CA ILE A 159 -15.47 -15.94 -5.81
C ILE A 159 -14.66 -15.60 -4.55
N ARG A 160 -14.12 -16.62 -3.87
CA ARG A 160 -13.38 -16.43 -2.62
C ARG A 160 -12.25 -17.43 -2.47
N TYR A 161 -11.07 -16.92 -2.14
CA TYR A 161 -9.99 -17.73 -1.57
C TYR A 161 -10.11 -17.77 -0.05
N VAL A 162 -9.96 -18.96 0.53
CA VAL A 162 -10.00 -19.19 1.97
C VAL A 162 -8.68 -19.81 2.40
N TRP A 163 -7.96 -19.11 3.27
CA TRP A 163 -6.67 -19.55 3.82
C TRP A 163 -6.87 -20.26 5.14
N TYR A 164 -6.08 -21.29 5.39
CA TYR A 164 -6.04 -22.02 6.65
C TYR A 164 -4.61 -22.14 7.17
N LYS A 165 -4.46 -22.11 8.50
CA LYS A 165 -3.20 -22.22 9.22
C LYS A 165 -3.23 -23.37 10.21
N ALA A 166 -2.15 -24.13 10.30
CA ALA A 166 -1.88 -25.08 11.38
C ALA A 166 -0.61 -24.68 12.13
N ILE A 167 -0.66 -24.77 13.47
CA ILE A 167 0.46 -24.47 14.36
C ILE A 167 0.85 -25.73 15.12
N ASN A 168 2.16 -25.99 15.26
CA ASN A 168 2.72 -27.14 15.99
C ASN A 168 2.14 -28.49 15.54
N ARG A 169 1.90 -28.63 14.22
CA ARG A 169 1.27 -29.80 13.59
C ARG A 169 -0.14 -30.11 14.13
N GLY A 170 -0.84 -29.07 14.60
CA GLY A 170 -2.23 -29.13 15.03
C GLY A 170 -3.21 -29.12 13.86
N GLU A 171 -4.49 -28.89 14.18
CA GLU A 171 -5.56 -28.79 13.19
C GLU A 171 -5.46 -27.49 12.37
N TYR A 172 -6.02 -27.51 11.17
CA TYR A 172 -6.11 -26.34 10.29
C TYR A 172 -7.30 -25.47 10.67
N GLU A 173 -7.04 -24.22 11.00
CA GLU A 173 -8.05 -23.21 11.30
C GLU A 173 -8.09 -22.12 10.21
N GLU A 174 -9.26 -21.59 9.89
CA GLU A 174 -9.41 -20.51 8.90
C GLU A 174 -8.70 -19.24 9.38
N VAL A 175 -7.93 -18.62 8.49
CA VAL A 175 -7.23 -17.36 8.76
C VAL A 175 -8.22 -16.21 8.65
N ALA A 176 -8.36 -15.45 9.74
CA ALA A 176 -9.20 -14.26 9.75
C ALA A 176 -8.57 -13.13 8.92
N ASN A 177 -9.35 -12.48 8.06
CA ASN A 177 -8.90 -11.26 7.40
C ASN A 177 -8.96 -10.07 8.38
N VAL A 178 -7.88 -9.85 9.11
CA VAL A 178 -7.76 -8.75 10.06
C VAL A 178 -7.16 -7.52 9.37
N LYS A 179 -7.80 -6.36 9.63
CA LYS A 179 -7.28 -5.05 9.24
C LYS A 179 -6.36 -4.49 10.33
N TYR A 180 -5.15 -4.15 9.98
CA TYR A 180 -4.17 -3.44 10.80
C TYR A 180 -4.16 -1.93 10.47
N ASP A 181 -3.21 -1.18 11.05
CA ASP A 181 -3.02 0.25 10.76
C ASP A 181 -2.71 0.47 9.26
N ASP A 182 -3.00 1.67 8.73
CA ASP A 182 -2.73 2.05 7.32
C ASP A 182 -3.36 1.16 6.23
N ASP A 183 -4.56 0.64 6.43
CA ASP A 183 -5.25 -0.23 5.45
C ASP A 183 -4.43 -1.49 5.08
N MET A 184 -3.54 -1.94 5.97
CA MET A 184 -2.87 -3.23 5.84
C MET A 184 -3.82 -4.37 6.20
N TYR A 185 -3.96 -5.35 5.32
CA TYR A 185 -4.81 -6.52 5.55
C TYR A 185 -3.97 -7.79 5.56
N VAL A 186 -4.35 -8.74 6.41
CA VAL A 186 -3.76 -10.08 6.42
C VAL A 186 -3.99 -10.76 5.07
N ILE A 187 -5.21 -10.66 4.52
CA ILE A 187 -5.57 -11.24 3.23
C ILE A 187 -5.82 -10.12 2.21
N THR A 188 -5.14 -10.20 1.08
CA THR A 188 -5.13 -9.21 0.00
C THR A 188 -5.21 -9.90 -1.38
N GLY A 189 -5.09 -9.12 -2.46
CA GLY A 189 -5.17 -9.60 -3.83
C GLY A 189 -6.60 -9.86 -4.29
N ASP A 190 -6.75 -10.20 -5.57
CA ASP A 190 -8.06 -10.41 -6.18
C ASP A 190 -8.77 -11.57 -5.48
N TYR A 191 -9.96 -11.28 -4.94
CA TYR A 191 -10.79 -12.24 -4.22
C TYR A 191 -10.09 -12.90 -3.01
N GLY A 192 -9.00 -12.31 -2.49
CA GLY A 192 -8.24 -12.80 -1.34
C GLY A 192 -7.15 -13.83 -1.66
N ASN A 193 -6.65 -13.87 -2.90
CA ASN A 193 -5.67 -14.86 -3.33
C ASN A 193 -4.26 -14.69 -2.74
N SER A 194 -4.00 -13.70 -1.89
CA SER A 194 -2.69 -13.46 -1.27
C SER A 194 -2.80 -13.28 0.24
N LEU A 195 -1.86 -13.85 0.99
CA LEU A 195 -1.82 -13.83 2.45
C LEU A 195 -0.47 -13.29 2.92
N ASN A 196 -0.46 -12.26 3.76
CA ASN A 196 0.75 -11.77 4.42
C ASN A 196 1.04 -12.57 5.70
N VAL A 197 2.14 -13.33 5.70
CA VAL A 197 2.48 -14.26 6.78
C VAL A 197 2.83 -13.53 8.08
N ALA A 198 3.54 -12.40 7.96
CA ALA A 198 3.98 -11.64 9.12
C ALA A 198 2.80 -10.98 9.86
N LEU A 199 1.85 -10.41 9.12
CA LEU A 199 0.62 -9.81 9.67
C LEU A 199 -0.31 -10.86 10.31
N ASP A 200 -0.35 -12.08 9.78
CA ASP A 200 -1.10 -13.18 10.37
C ASP A 200 -0.44 -13.77 11.64
N GLY A 201 0.81 -13.37 11.93
CA GLY A 201 1.61 -14.00 12.99
C GLY A 201 2.00 -15.45 12.66
N GLY A 202 2.10 -15.79 11.37
CA GLY A 202 2.49 -17.10 10.83
C GLY A 202 3.97 -17.45 10.94
N MET A 203 4.62 -16.96 11.98
CA MET A 203 6.07 -16.95 12.14
C MET A 203 6.48 -18.03 13.15
N LEU A 204 7.67 -18.61 12.94
CA LEU A 204 8.28 -19.46 13.97
C LEU A 204 8.69 -18.62 15.18
N SER A 205 8.60 -19.23 16.36
CA SER A 205 8.99 -18.64 17.65
C SER A 205 9.40 -19.75 18.61
N ASN A 206 9.74 -19.40 19.85
CA ASN A 206 9.95 -20.41 20.89
C ASN A 206 8.68 -21.23 21.18
N GLU A 207 7.49 -20.64 21.00
CA GLU A 207 6.19 -21.31 21.21
C GLU A 207 5.70 -22.02 19.94
N ASN A 208 5.99 -21.45 18.76
CA ASN A 208 5.54 -21.94 17.46
C ASN A 208 6.71 -22.60 16.72
N GLN A 209 6.86 -23.91 16.89
CA GLN A 209 7.96 -24.69 16.34
C GLN A 209 7.67 -25.25 14.94
N SER A 210 6.41 -25.23 14.49
CA SER A 210 6.05 -25.48 13.09
C SER A 210 4.81 -24.67 12.71
N ILE A 211 4.81 -24.06 11.53
CA ILE A 211 3.65 -23.37 10.95
C ILE A 211 3.45 -23.88 9.53
N GLU A 212 2.21 -24.20 9.17
CA GLU A 212 1.82 -24.62 7.83
C GLU A 212 0.58 -23.87 7.35
N TYR A 213 0.54 -23.52 6.07
CA TYR A 213 -0.62 -22.89 5.43
C TYR A 213 -1.17 -23.72 4.27
N LYS A 214 -2.49 -23.72 4.09
CA LYS A 214 -3.14 -24.18 2.86
C LYS A 214 -4.17 -23.16 2.40
N VAL A 215 -4.54 -23.20 1.11
CA VAL A 215 -5.56 -22.32 0.54
C VAL A 215 -6.56 -23.12 -0.29
N GLU A 216 -7.83 -22.71 -0.24
CA GLU A 216 -8.93 -23.29 -1.00
C GLU A 216 -9.63 -22.19 -1.82
N LEU A 217 -10.10 -22.53 -3.03
CA LEU A 217 -10.90 -21.65 -3.88
C LEU A 217 -12.36 -22.09 -3.85
N TYR A 218 -13.25 -21.14 -3.59
CA TYR A 218 -14.69 -21.32 -3.66
C TYR A 218 -15.29 -20.42 -4.74
N ILE A 219 -16.22 -20.96 -5.53
CA ILE A 219 -16.98 -20.21 -6.54
C ILE A 219 -18.47 -20.54 -6.36
N GLY A 220 -19.30 -19.53 -6.12
CA GLY A 220 -20.73 -19.72 -5.85
C GLY A 220 -21.01 -20.57 -4.61
N GLY A 221 -20.07 -20.62 -3.66
CA GLY A 221 -20.12 -21.46 -2.46
C GLY A 221 -19.68 -22.92 -2.66
N GLU A 222 -19.28 -23.32 -3.87
CA GLU A 222 -18.74 -24.66 -4.15
C GLU A 222 -17.20 -24.66 -4.08
N LEU A 223 -16.62 -25.67 -3.45
CA LEU A 223 -15.16 -25.87 -3.40
C LEU A 223 -14.66 -26.33 -4.78
N ILE A 224 -13.83 -25.50 -5.41
CA ILE A 224 -13.24 -25.78 -6.73
C ILE A 224 -11.92 -26.53 -6.60
N GLY A 225 -11.14 -26.24 -5.56
CA GLY A 225 -9.87 -26.91 -5.32
C GLY A 225 -9.15 -26.39 -4.08
N GLY A 226 -8.08 -27.08 -3.70
CA GLY A 226 -7.23 -26.69 -2.58
C GLY A 226 -5.75 -27.01 -2.83
N SER A 227 -4.87 -26.28 -2.15
CA SER A 227 -3.42 -26.48 -2.22
C SER A 227 -2.95 -27.62 -1.31
N MET A 228 -1.75 -28.13 -1.60
CA MET A 228 -0.97 -28.81 -0.57
C MET A 228 -0.52 -27.80 0.50
N PRO A 229 -0.23 -28.24 1.74
CA PRO A 229 0.34 -27.39 2.77
C PRO A 229 1.72 -26.82 2.39
N GLU A 230 1.95 -25.57 2.75
CA GLU A 230 3.24 -24.87 2.63
C GLU A 230 3.79 -24.58 4.05
N SER A 231 4.98 -25.08 4.36
CA SER A 231 5.61 -24.88 5.67
C SER A 231 6.39 -23.57 5.74
N ILE A 232 6.23 -22.82 6.83
CA ILE A 232 7.01 -21.61 7.10
C ILE A 232 8.27 -21.93 7.89
N THR A 233 9.40 -21.39 7.44
CA THR A 233 10.73 -21.62 8.02
C THR A 233 11.36 -20.37 8.64
N TYR A 234 10.65 -19.24 8.61
CA TYR A 234 11.15 -17.96 9.10
C TYR A 234 10.68 -17.66 10.53
N TYR A 235 11.60 -17.20 11.36
CA TYR A 235 11.28 -16.75 12.71
C TYR A 235 10.78 -15.30 12.70
N GLY A 236 9.79 -15.02 13.55
CA GLY A 236 9.27 -13.66 13.76
C GLY A 236 10.01 -12.85 14.82
N GLU A 237 10.97 -13.50 15.47
CA GLU A 237 11.77 -12.98 16.56
C GLU A 237 13.15 -13.62 16.51
N LEU A 238 14.14 -12.96 17.11
CA LEU A 238 15.48 -13.50 17.23
C LEU A 238 15.48 -14.76 18.11
N GLN A 239 16.21 -15.78 17.67
CA GLN A 239 16.37 -17.00 18.47
C GLN A 239 17.65 -16.93 19.30
N ASN A 240 17.59 -17.42 20.54
CA ASN A 240 18.78 -17.56 21.39
C ASN A 240 19.61 -16.27 21.53
N GLY A 241 18.92 -15.15 21.79
CA GLY A 241 19.54 -13.83 21.90
C GLY A 241 20.53 -13.66 23.05
N SER A 242 20.41 -14.47 24.09
CA SER A 242 21.31 -14.51 25.26
C SER A 242 22.36 -15.62 25.18
N PHE A 243 22.43 -16.35 24.06
CA PHE A 243 23.46 -17.39 23.82
C PHE A 243 23.54 -18.50 24.88
N GLU A 244 22.42 -18.80 25.55
CA GLU A 244 22.36 -19.86 26.55
C GLU A 244 22.31 -21.27 25.95
N GLU A 245 22.05 -21.37 24.64
CA GLU A 245 22.05 -22.61 23.89
C GLU A 245 23.06 -22.56 22.71
N PRO A 246 23.99 -23.50 22.58
CA PRO A 246 24.26 -24.63 23.47
C PRO A 246 24.98 -24.23 24.75
N LEU A 247 24.81 -25.03 25.80
CA LEU A 247 25.51 -24.85 27.07
C LEU A 247 27.02 -25.16 26.92
N VAL A 248 27.87 -24.19 27.26
CA VAL A 248 29.31 -24.39 27.46
C VAL A 248 29.52 -25.19 28.74
N THR A 249 29.92 -26.46 28.61
CA THR A 249 30.32 -27.29 29.75
C THR A 249 31.75 -27.00 30.14
N SER A 250 32.03 -26.89 31.44
CA SER A 250 33.38 -26.64 31.98
C SER A 250 34.30 -27.85 31.85
N GLU A 251 34.69 -28.21 30.63
CA GLU A 251 35.70 -29.25 30.39
C GLU A 251 37.10 -28.68 30.67
N GLY A 252 37.82 -29.25 31.64
CA GLY A 252 39.21 -28.88 31.91
C GLY A 252 39.45 -27.48 32.52
N ASN A 253 38.44 -26.86 33.13
CA ASN A 253 38.41 -25.47 33.63
C ASN A 253 38.37 -24.38 32.55
N THR A 254 38.18 -24.72 31.28
CA THR A 254 37.93 -23.76 30.22
C THR A 254 36.48 -23.28 30.30
N LEU A 255 36.28 -21.96 30.30
CA LEU A 255 34.95 -21.33 30.41
C LEU A 255 34.47 -20.71 29.08
N TYR A 256 34.84 -21.33 27.95
CA TYR A 256 34.38 -20.92 26.62
C TYR A 256 34.44 -22.10 25.65
N HIS A 257 33.72 -22.01 24.53
CA HIS A 257 33.76 -23.02 23.49
C HIS A 257 33.47 -22.42 22.10
N TYR A 258 34.09 -23.00 21.06
CA TYR A 258 33.82 -22.69 19.66
C TYR A 258 32.82 -23.71 19.10
N PHE A 259 31.58 -23.30 18.93
CA PHE A 259 30.56 -24.15 18.31
C PHE A 259 30.54 -23.94 16.81
N GLU A 260 30.39 -25.02 16.03
CA GLU A 260 29.98 -24.89 14.63
C GLU A 260 28.67 -24.10 14.58
N GLN A 261 28.56 -23.14 13.65
CA GLN A 261 27.42 -22.21 13.62
C GLN A 261 26.06 -22.93 13.61
N ASP A 262 25.95 -24.07 12.93
CA ASP A 262 24.70 -24.85 12.81
C ASP A 262 24.26 -25.48 14.15
N HIS A 263 25.13 -25.47 15.16
CA HIS A 263 24.82 -25.91 16.52
C HIS A 263 24.38 -24.76 17.43
N VAL A 264 24.52 -23.50 17.01
CA VAL A 264 24.04 -22.33 17.76
C VAL A 264 22.70 -21.89 17.18
N LYS A 265 21.62 -22.15 17.93
CA LYS A 265 20.25 -21.95 17.44
C LYS A 265 20.06 -20.55 16.85
N GLY A 266 19.72 -20.49 15.56
CA GLY A 266 19.38 -19.27 14.83
C GLY A 266 20.57 -18.44 14.34
N TRP A 267 21.78 -18.61 14.90
CA TRP A 267 22.91 -17.72 14.63
C TRP A 267 23.84 -18.26 13.54
N LYS A 268 24.21 -17.39 12.61
CA LYS A 268 25.29 -17.60 11.65
C LYS A 268 26.42 -16.63 11.92
N THR A 269 27.61 -16.93 11.40
CA THR A 269 28.78 -16.05 11.51
C THR A 269 29.39 -15.74 10.15
N THR A 270 29.98 -14.56 10.03
CA THR A 270 30.83 -14.20 8.89
C THR A 270 32.30 -14.50 9.12
N ALA A 271 32.68 -14.93 10.34
CA ALA A 271 34.03 -15.37 10.65
C ALA A 271 34.32 -16.71 9.95
N VAL A 272 35.34 -16.72 9.09
CA VAL A 272 35.78 -17.91 8.36
C VAL A 272 37.21 -18.23 8.75
N GLU A 273 37.41 -19.38 9.37
CA GLU A 273 38.73 -19.89 9.72
C GLU A 273 39.53 -20.29 8.47
N SER A 274 40.86 -20.43 8.61
CA SER A 274 41.75 -20.80 7.50
C SER A 274 41.43 -22.14 6.80
N ASN A 275 40.70 -23.03 7.48
CA ASN A 275 40.22 -24.32 6.96
C ASN A 275 38.80 -24.24 6.36
N GLY A 276 38.19 -23.05 6.33
CA GLY A 276 36.82 -22.82 5.86
C GLY A 276 35.72 -23.01 6.92
N ALA A 277 36.06 -23.35 8.16
CA ALA A 277 35.07 -23.53 9.22
C ALA A 277 34.46 -22.19 9.66
N LYS A 278 33.16 -22.21 9.98
CA LYS A 278 32.40 -21.08 10.52
C LYS A 278 31.94 -21.40 11.94
N ARG A 279 32.60 -20.81 12.93
CA ARG A 279 32.36 -21.08 14.35
C ARG A 279 32.03 -19.83 15.14
N ILE A 280 31.17 -20.01 16.13
CA ILE A 280 30.74 -18.97 17.07
C ILE A 280 31.38 -19.28 18.42
N GLU A 281 32.04 -18.29 18.99
CA GLU A 281 32.63 -18.37 20.32
C GLU A 281 31.60 -17.94 21.36
N ILE A 282 31.31 -18.84 22.30
CA ILE A 282 30.43 -18.58 23.45
C ILE A 282 31.28 -18.70 24.72
N ALA A 283 31.26 -17.66 25.54
CA ALA A 283 31.91 -17.60 26.84
C ALA A 283 30.89 -17.83 27.96
N ARG A 284 31.35 -18.44 29.05
CA ARG A 284 30.56 -18.74 30.23
C ARG A 284 31.11 -18.07 31.48
N VAL A 285 30.21 -17.62 32.33
CA VAL A 285 30.48 -17.09 33.65
C VAL A 285 30.19 -18.18 34.69
N VAL A 286 31.14 -18.39 35.61
CA VAL A 286 30.97 -19.30 36.76
C VAL A 286 31.49 -18.60 38.01
N ASP A 287 30.68 -18.58 39.07
CA ASP A 287 31.03 -17.96 40.37
C ASP A 287 31.55 -16.51 40.25
N GLY A 288 30.94 -15.74 39.34
CA GLY A 288 31.32 -14.35 39.10
C GLY A 288 32.66 -14.19 38.38
N ARG A 289 33.10 -15.19 37.60
CA ARG A 289 34.38 -15.19 36.87
C ARG A 289 34.17 -15.67 35.44
N ILE A 290 34.98 -15.13 34.53
CA ILE A 290 35.17 -15.61 33.16
C ILE A 290 36.56 -16.20 33.02
N ASP A 291 36.80 -16.90 31.90
CA ASP A 291 38.13 -17.42 31.59
C ASP A 291 39.18 -16.30 31.60
N ASN A 292 40.37 -16.56 32.17
CA ASN A 292 41.50 -15.62 32.12
C ASN A 292 41.93 -15.33 30.67
N TYR A 293 41.58 -16.26 29.75
CA TYR A 293 41.10 -16.02 28.39
C TYR A 293 40.95 -14.55 28.05
N TYR A 294 39.90 -13.99 28.64
CA TYR A 294 39.29 -12.71 28.35
C TYR A 294 39.90 -11.53 29.12
N GLY A 295 40.96 -11.77 29.90
CA GLY A 295 41.60 -10.75 30.74
C GLY A 295 41.20 -10.84 32.22
N ASP A 296 41.99 -10.20 33.08
CA ASP A 296 41.83 -10.27 34.54
C ASP A 296 40.70 -9.35 35.03
N VAL A 297 39.71 -9.88 35.74
CA VAL A 297 38.57 -9.09 36.24
C VAL A 297 38.68 -8.90 37.75
N SER A 298 39.25 -7.78 38.19
CA SER A 298 39.23 -7.40 39.60
C SER A 298 37.84 -6.84 39.97
N GLY A 299 37.05 -7.60 40.72
CA GLY A 299 35.71 -7.16 41.20
C GLY A 299 34.53 -8.04 40.79
N GLY A 300 34.77 -9.16 40.11
CA GLY A 300 33.71 -10.07 39.65
C GLY A 300 33.17 -9.69 38.27
N PHE A 301 32.70 -10.68 37.52
CA PHE A 301 32.13 -10.57 36.18
C PHE A 301 30.78 -11.28 36.13
N SER A 302 29.81 -10.71 35.43
CA SER A 302 28.53 -11.33 35.11
C SER A 302 28.24 -11.19 33.61
N ALA A 303 27.49 -12.13 33.05
CA ALA A 303 26.85 -11.95 31.76
C ALA A 303 25.80 -10.82 31.86
N ALA A 304 25.36 -10.28 30.74
CA ALA A 304 24.30 -9.28 30.74
C ALA A 304 22.93 -9.93 30.99
N ASP A 305 22.74 -11.14 30.46
CA ASP A 305 21.63 -12.05 30.75
C ASP A 305 22.16 -13.47 30.98
N GLY A 306 21.47 -14.27 31.78
CA GLY A 306 21.87 -15.65 32.06
C GLY A 306 23.30 -15.83 32.61
N ASP A 307 23.98 -16.86 32.11
CA ASP A 307 25.33 -17.29 32.54
C ASP A 307 26.35 -17.24 31.40
N GLN A 308 25.95 -16.92 30.16
CA GLN A 308 26.78 -17.03 28.96
C GLN A 308 26.55 -15.86 28.01
N PHE A 309 27.50 -15.65 27.09
CA PHE A 309 27.41 -14.59 26.08
C PHE A 309 28.31 -14.93 24.89
N ALA A 310 28.12 -14.26 23.75
CA ALA A 310 28.94 -14.49 22.57
C ALA A 310 30.03 -13.42 22.39
N GLU A 311 31.12 -13.80 21.74
CA GLU A 311 32.08 -12.85 21.15
C GLU A 311 31.83 -12.74 19.64
N LEU A 312 31.68 -11.51 19.12
CA LEU A 312 31.39 -11.29 17.69
C LEU A 312 32.54 -11.74 16.79
N ASN A 313 33.77 -11.52 17.26
CA ASN A 313 34.97 -12.05 16.63
C ASN A 313 35.33 -13.34 17.34
N ALA A 314 35.33 -14.45 16.61
CA ALA A 314 35.91 -15.69 17.10
C ALA A 314 37.42 -15.67 16.78
N VAL A 315 37.90 -16.64 16.00
CA VAL A 315 39.30 -16.75 15.57
C VAL A 315 39.72 -15.60 14.62
N THR A 316 38.78 -15.02 13.90
CA THR A 316 38.98 -13.91 12.95
C THR A 316 37.88 -12.86 13.13
N GLN A 317 38.09 -11.68 12.53
CA GLN A 317 37.10 -10.63 12.60
C GLN A 317 35.80 -11.11 11.94
N GLY A 318 34.69 -10.90 12.63
CA GLY A 318 33.43 -11.50 12.25
C GLY A 318 32.23 -10.68 12.67
N SER A 319 31.10 -11.15 12.21
CA SER A 319 29.78 -10.65 12.52
C SER A 319 28.88 -11.84 12.84
N LEU A 320 27.97 -11.66 13.79
CA LEU A 320 26.89 -12.62 14.02
C LEU A 320 25.62 -12.11 13.35
N TYR A 321 24.83 -13.00 12.76
CA TYR A 321 23.59 -12.60 12.10
C TYR A 321 22.47 -13.64 12.12
N GLN A 322 21.23 -13.14 12.04
CA GLN A 322 20.02 -13.93 11.78
C GLN A 322 19.11 -13.23 10.77
N ASP A 323 18.33 -14.02 10.04
CA ASP A 323 17.20 -13.51 9.24
C ASP A 323 15.93 -13.54 10.11
N VAL A 324 15.19 -12.43 10.16
CA VAL A 324 13.94 -12.30 10.91
C VAL A 324 12.84 -11.79 9.99
N LEU A 325 11.70 -12.47 10.01
CA LEU A 325 10.47 -12.07 9.35
C LEU A 325 9.86 -10.91 10.15
N THR A 326 9.65 -9.79 9.48
CA THR A 326 9.11 -8.54 10.00
C THR A 326 7.90 -8.11 9.17
N VAL A 327 7.10 -7.16 9.67
CA VAL A 327 6.09 -6.51 8.85
C VAL A 327 6.65 -5.20 8.30
N LYS A 328 6.66 -5.05 6.98
CA LYS A 328 7.04 -3.83 6.28
C LYS A 328 6.20 -2.66 6.79
N GLY A 329 6.85 -1.54 7.11
CA GLY A 329 6.20 -0.33 7.62
C GLY A 329 5.80 -0.40 9.09
N VAL A 330 5.87 -1.56 9.74
CA VAL A 330 5.60 -1.69 11.18
C VAL A 330 6.91 -1.60 11.94
N GLN A 331 6.99 -0.61 12.83
CA GLN A 331 8.17 -0.40 13.65
C GLN A 331 8.53 -1.61 14.50
N LEU A 332 9.81 -1.95 14.45
CA LEU A 332 10.46 -2.96 15.23
C LEU A 332 11.37 -2.29 16.26
N ASN A 333 11.27 -2.71 17.51
CA ASN A 333 12.21 -2.33 18.56
C ASN A 333 13.35 -3.33 18.59
N TYR A 334 14.55 -2.85 18.84
CA TYR A 334 15.69 -3.70 19.13
C TYR A 334 16.37 -3.26 20.42
N SER A 335 16.98 -4.23 21.09
CA SER A 335 17.92 -4.00 22.18
C SER A 335 19.00 -5.08 22.20
N PHE A 336 20.17 -4.74 22.73
CA PHE A 336 21.25 -5.69 22.96
C PHE A 336 22.22 -5.12 24.00
N SER A 337 22.94 -6.00 24.68
CA SER A 337 24.03 -5.61 25.57
C SER A 337 25.37 -5.78 24.85
N HIS A 338 26.21 -4.76 24.93
CA HIS A 338 27.53 -4.72 24.29
C HIS A 338 28.61 -4.34 25.31
N ARG A 339 29.77 -4.97 25.23
CA ARG A 339 30.91 -4.70 26.12
C ARG A 339 32.24 -4.98 25.42
N ALA A 340 33.23 -4.12 25.65
CA ALA A 340 34.61 -4.43 25.27
C ALA A 340 35.23 -5.44 26.25
N ARG A 341 36.20 -6.21 25.78
CA ARG A 341 36.87 -7.23 26.62
C ARG A 341 37.57 -6.58 27.85
N PRO A 342 37.59 -7.22 29.03
CA PRO A 342 38.22 -6.63 30.22
C PRO A 342 39.67 -6.14 30.03
N ASN A 343 39.96 -4.94 30.54
CA ASN A 343 41.25 -4.26 30.46
C ASN A 343 41.79 -3.99 29.04
N THR A 344 40.94 -4.05 28.02
CA THR A 344 41.27 -3.56 26.67
C THR A 344 40.79 -2.12 26.48
N GLY A 345 41.14 -1.53 25.33
CA GLY A 345 40.61 -0.23 24.90
C GLY A 345 39.13 -0.32 24.50
N ASN A 346 38.62 0.77 23.94
CA ASN A 346 37.25 0.80 23.44
C ASN A 346 37.11 -0.12 22.23
N ASP A 347 35.96 -0.79 22.13
CA ASP A 347 35.57 -1.57 20.97
C ASP A 347 34.36 -0.93 20.27
N GLU A 348 34.26 -1.16 18.96
CA GLU A 348 33.20 -0.67 18.11
C GLU A 348 32.44 -1.81 17.43
N MET A 349 31.14 -1.60 17.24
CA MET A 349 30.24 -2.53 16.55
C MET A 349 29.23 -1.75 15.70
N TYR A 350 28.94 -2.24 14.50
CA TYR A 350 27.78 -1.81 13.73
C TYR A 350 26.60 -2.77 13.91
N LEU A 351 25.42 -2.24 14.18
CA LEU A 351 24.17 -2.93 13.83
C LEU A 351 23.88 -2.62 12.36
N VAL A 352 23.83 -3.66 11.52
CA VAL A 352 23.48 -3.53 10.10
C VAL A 352 22.24 -4.35 9.83
N ILE A 353 21.17 -3.70 9.40
CA ILE A 353 19.90 -4.35 9.04
C ILE A 353 19.74 -4.21 7.53
N VAL A 354 19.66 -5.34 6.84
CA VAL A 354 19.61 -5.38 5.38
C VAL A 354 18.46 -6.28 4.93
N PRO A 355 17.71 -5.90 3.89
CA PRO A 355 16.72 -6.80 3.32
C PRO A 355 17.39 -8.11 2.90
N THR A 356 16.82 -9.27 3.26
CA THR A 356 17.47 -10.55 2.97
C THR A 356 17.68 -10.75 1.46
N LEU A 357 16.81 -10.19 0.61
CA LEU A 357 17.01 -10.17 -0.84
C LEU A 357 18.30 -9.44 -1.26
N VAL A 358 18.62 -8.31 -0.61
CA VAL A 358 19.87 -7.57 -0.86
C VAL A 358 21.07 -8.38 -0.35
N ALA A 359 20.94 -9.03 0.81
CA ALA A 359 21.98 -9.91 1.32
C ALA A 359 22.23 -11.10 0.38
N GLU A 360 21.20 -11.74 -0.16
CA GLU A 360 21.32 -12.89 -1.07
C GLU A 360 21.90 -12.51 -2.45
N ASN A 361 21.60 -11.31 -2.93
CA ASN A 361 22.15 -10.81 -4.20
C ASN A 361 23.66 -10.56 -4.15
N GLY A 362 24.22 -10.38 -2.96
CA GLY A 362 25.65 -10.22 -2.78
C GLY A 362 26.18 -8.82 -3.09
N VAL A 363 27.51 -8.74 -3.13
CA VAL A 363 28.27 -7.54 -3.53
C VAL A 363 29.27 -7.90 -4.65
N PRO A 364 29.72 -6.93 -5.46
CA PRO A 364 30.72 -7.17 -6.50
C PRO A 364 31.98 -7.85 -5.97
N GLY A 365 32.38 -8.95 -6.63
CA GLY A 365 33.55 -9.74 -6.23
C GLY A 365 33.32 -10.71 -5.07
N GLY A 366 32.10 -10.76 -4.51
CA GLY A 366 31.67 -11.74 -3.51
C GLY A 366 31.37 -13.12 -4.10
N SER A 367 31.10 -14.07 -3.21
CA SER A 367 30.87 -15.48 -3.58
C SER A 367 29.39 -15.88 -3.73
N GLY A 368 28.48 -14.91 -3.56
CA GLY A 368 27.04 -15.12 -3.55
C GLY A 368 26.41 -14.24 -2.48
N GLU A 369 25.69 -14.86 -1.55
CA GLU A 369 25.13 -14.22 -0.35
C GLU A 369 26.21 -13.46 0.44
N ILE A 370 25.87 -12.28 0.98
CA ILE A 370 26.70 -11.52 1.93
C ILE A 370 26.80 -12.34 3.22
N ASP A 371 27.90 -13.08 3.35
CA ASP A 371 28.12 -14.02 4.45
C ASP A 371 29.59 -14.04 4.94
N THR A 372 30.41 -13.11 4.46
CA THR A 372 31.78 -12.86 4.91
C THR A 372 31.97 -11.45 5.45
N GLN A 373 33.01 -11.26 6.28
CA GLN A 373 33.27 -9.96 6.91
C GLN A 373 33.61 -8.87 5.89
N ASP A 374 34.31 -9.21 4.81
CA ASP A 374 34.69 -8.27 3.76
C ASP A 374 33.48 -7.80 2.95
N GLU A 375 32.54 -8.69 2.66
CA GLU A 375 31.30 -8.35 1.95
C GLU A 375 30.41 -7.43 2.78
N VAL A 376 30.27 -7.69 4.09
CA VAL A 376 29.50 -6.82 4.99
C VAL A 376 30.16 -5.44 5.11
N LYS A 377 31.49 -5.37 5.22
CA LYS A 377 32.21 -4.09 5.22
C LYS A 377 32.07 -3.34 3.90
N TYR A 378 32.10 -4.05 2.78
CA TYR A 378 31.84 -3.48 1.47
C TYR A 378 30.44 -2.88 1.42
N LEU A 379 29.42 -3.62 1.87
CA LEU A 379 28.05 -3.16 1.94
C LEU A 379 27.93 -1.88 2.76
N ILE A 380 28.52 -1.84 3.96
CA ILE A 380 28.52 -0.65 4.82
C ILE A 380 29.12 0.55 4.07
N ALA A 381 30.25 0.37 3.39
CA ALA A 381 30.93 1.45 2.67
C ALA A 381 30.15 1.98 1.46
N HIS A 382 29.43 1.11 0.74
CA HIS A 382 28.78 1.43 -0.54
C HIS A 382 27.24 1.48 -0.45
N ARG A 383 26.66 1.41 0.76
CA ARG A 383 25.20 1.41 0.98
C ARG A 383 24.45 2.58 0.33
N ASN A 384 25.13 3.71 0.12
CA ASN A 384 24.57 4.92 -0.45
C ASN A 384 24.84 5.07 -1.96
N ASP A 385 25.52 4.09 -2.57
CA ASP A 385 25.84 4.13 -4.00
C ASP A 385 24.57 3.98 -4.83
N LYS A 386 24.53 4.68 -5.96
CA LYS A 386 23.40 4.71 -6.88
C LYS A 386 23.82 4.29 -8.29
N ASN A 387 22.90 3.66 -9.02
CA ASN A 387 23.09 3.37 -10.44
C ASN A 387 22.99 4.65 -11.29
N GLU A 388 23.22 4.53 -12.61
CA GLU A 388 23.13 5.66 -13.56
C GLU A 388 21.74 6.31 -13.60
N SER A 389 20.70 5.56 -13.21
CA SER A 389 19.31 6.02 -13.12
C SER A 389 18.97 6.67 -11.77
N GLY A 390 19.93 6.75 -10.84
CA GLY A 390 19.74 7.37 -9.52
C GLY A 390 19.13 6.46 -8.45
N GLU A 391 18.90 5.18 -8.74
CA GLU A 391 18.39 4.20 -7.78
C GLU A 391 19.51 3.65 -6.92
N PHE A 392 19.26 3.46 -5.62
CA PHE A 392 20.25 2.86 -4.73
C PHE A 392 20.59 1.42 -5.16
N LEU A 393 21.89 1.10 -5.19
CA LEU A 393 22.37 -0.25 -5.47
C LEU A 393 22.01 -1.24 -4.35
N TYR A 394 21.92 -0.74 -3.11
CA TYR A 394 21.61 -1.52 -1.92
C TYR A 394 20.46 -0.87 -1.14
N PRO A 395 19.22 -0.95 -1.64
CA PRO A 395 18.08 -0.29 -1.02
C PRO A 395 17.77 -0.90 0.36
N GLY A 396 17.34 -0.04 1.31
CA GLY A 396 16.87 -0.48 2.63
C GLY A 396 17.96 -0.89 3.63
N VAL A 397 19.24 -0.70 3.32
CA VAL A 397 20.35 -0.96 4.24
C VAL A 397 20.40 0.09 5.35
N TYR A 398 20.18 -0.34 6.59
CA TYR A 398 20.32 0.46 7.80
C TYR A 398 21.66 0.14 8.48
N VAL A 399 22.38 1.17 8.94
CA VAL A 399 23.66 1.03 9.66
C VAL A 399 23.68 1.98 10.84
N GLN A 400 23.95 1.44 12.02
CA GLN A 400 24.13 2.20 13.25
C GLN A 400 25.43 1.77 13.95
N ASN A 401 26.27 2.73 14.33
CA ASN A 401 27.54 2.47 15.03
C ASN A 401 27.37 2.63 16.56
N TYR A 402 28.07 1.79 17.32
CA TYR A 402 28.15 1.79 18.77
C TYR A 402 29.59 1.63 19.23
N THR A 403 29.95 2.35 20.29
CA THR A 403 31.28 2.30 20.90
C THR A 403 31.13 2.11 22.40
N VAL A 404 31.84 1.15 22.96
CA VAL A 404 31.81 0.81 24.39
C VAL A 404 33.23 0.68 24.95
N ASP A 405 33.37 0.86 26.26
CA ASP A 405 34.60 0.56 26.99
C ASP A 405 34.52 -0.81 27.69
N SER A 406 35.58 -1.18 28.41
CA SER A 406 35.69 -2.47 29.09
C SER A 406 35.12 -2.49 30.51
N SER A 407 34.58 -1.38 31.00
CA SER A 407 34.20 -1.21 32.42
C SER A 407 32.94 -2.00 32.81
N ARG A 408 31.93 -2.04 31.94
CA ARG A 408 30.63 -2.71 32.19
C ARG A 408 29.86 -2.95 30.89
N TRP A 409 28.88 -3.85 30.95
CA TRP A 409 27.88 -3.99 29.90
C TRP A 409 27.12 -2.69 29.69
N VAL A 410 26.94 -2.32 28.42
CA VAL A 410 26.12 -1.20 27.99
C VAL A 410 24.94 -1.75 27.21
N GLU A 411 23.73 -1.43 27.68
CA GLU A 411 22.50 -1.74 26.98
C GLU A 411 22.26 -0.69 25.90
N HIS A 412 22.12 -1.13 24.66
CA HIS A 412 21.71 -0.33 23.53
C HIS A 412 20.29 -0.70 23.14
N SER A 413 19.52 0.29 22.70
CA SER A 413 18.17 0.08 22.19
C SER A 413 17.85 1.11 21.12
N GLY A 414 16.94 0.77 20.22
CA GLY A 414 16.45 1.69 19.20
C GLY A 414 15.23 1.16 18.48
N ILE A 415 14.79 1.92 17.48
CA ILE A 415 13.70 1.56 16.58
C ILE A 415 14.25 1.41 15.17
N TYR A 416 13.72 0.43 14.46
CA TYR A 416 13.92 0.26 13.03
C TYR A 416 12.56 0.02 12.38
N THR A 417 12.27 0.71 11.28
CA THR A 417 11.08 0.42 10.48
C THR A 417 11.49 -0.36 9.23
N PRO A 418 11.14 -1.66 9.14
CA PRO A 418 11.45 -2.49 8.00
C PRO A 418 10.86 -1.93 6.71
N GLN A 419 11.69 -1.81 5.69
CA GLN A 419 11.24 -1.48 4.33
C GLN A 419 10.81 -2.72 3.54
N TYR A 420 11.10 -3.90 4.10
CA TYR A 420 10.85 -5.22 3.54
C TYR A 420 10.37 -6.16 4.65
N ASN A 421 9.70 -7.25 4.26
CA ASN A 421 9.16 -8.21 5.21
C ASN A 421 10.20 -9.22 5.73
N LEU A 422 11.35 -9.41 5.07
CA LEU A 422 12.41 -10.29 5.58
C LEU A 422 13.74 -9.53 5.62
N ASN A 423 14.34 -9.46 6.80
CA ASN A 423 15.55 -8.69 7.02
C ASN A 423 16.59 -9.52 7.76
N ARG A 424 17.84 -9.34 7.35
CA ARG A 424 19.02 -9.87 8.03
C ARG A 424 19.59 -8.83 8.97
N PHE A 425 19.80 -9.24 10.21
CA PHE A 425 20.35 -8.41 11.28
C PHE A 425 21.78 -8.86 11.55
N PHE A 426 22.75 -8.06 11.13
CA PHE A 426 24.16 -8.28 11.45
C PHE A 426 24.60 -7.43 12.66
N PHE A 427 25.36 -8.07 13.52
CA PHE A 427 26.16 -7.45 14.58
C PHE A 427 27.61 -7.51 14.16
N VAL A 428 28.08 -6.42 13.56
CA VAL A 428 29.34 -6.36 12.83
C VAL A 428 30.42 -5.81 13.72
N SER A 429 31.42 -6.62 14.03
CA SER A 429 32.59 -6.12 14.73
C SER A 429 33.35 -5.10 13.89
N ASN A 430 33.61 -3.94 14.49
CA ASN A 430 34.56 -2.94 14.01
C ASN A 430 35.76 -2.80 14.96
N ALA A 431 36.16 -3.90 15.60
CA ALA A 431 37.28 -3.91 16.53
C ALA A 431 38.60 -3.52 15.85
N SER A 432 39.47 -2.85 16.62
CA SER A 432 40.82 -2.47 16.17
C SER A 432 41.76 -3.68 16.05
N ASP A 433 41.56 -4.70 16.89
CA ASP A 433 42.21 -6.00 16.75
C ASP A 433 41.23 -6.99 16.08
N PRO A 434 41.57 -7.55 14.91
CA PRO A 434 40.70 -8.49 14.20
C PRO A 434 40.36 -9.76 15.00
N SER A 435 41.14 -10.11 16.02
CA SER A 435 41.02 -11.37 16.76
C SER A 435 40.65 -11.20 18.24
N MET A 436 40.39 -9.97 18.68
CA MET A 436 40.09 -9.66 20.08
C MET A 436 39.04 -8.56 20.18
N GLY A 437 37.96 -8.85 20.90
CA GLY A 437 37.05 -7.84 21.44
C GLY A 437 35.75 -7.66 20.66
N ASN A 438 34.63 -7.94 21.34
CA ASN A 438 33.27 -7.40 21.16
C ASN A 438 32.29 -8.42 21.76
N PHE A 439 31.99 -8.28 23.05
CA PHE A 439 31.03 -9.16 23.71
C PHE A 439 29.62 -8.67 23.42
N ILE A 440 28.75 -9.59 23.03
CA ILE A 440 27.34 -9.34 22.79
C ILE A 440 26.48 -10.32 23.57
N ASP A 441 25.39 -9.82 24.13
CA ASP A 441 24.47 -10.60 24.95
C ASP A 441 23.09 -9.93 25.00
N ASN A 442 22.07 -10.66 25.47
CA ASN A 442 20.70 -10.20 25.63
C ASN A 442 20.16 -9.48 24.38
N VAL A 443 20.40 -10.09 23.22
CA VAL A 443 19.98 -9.53 21.93
C VAL A 443 18.50 -9.80 21.73
N TRP A 444 17.75 -8.76 21.40
CA TRP A 444 16.30 -8.83 21.30
C TRP A 444 15.79 -7.93 20.19
N PHE A 445 14.83 -8.45 19.43
CA PHE A 445 14.09 -7.72 18.42
C PHE A 445 12.62 -8.06 18.56
N SER A 446 11.73 -7.06 18.57
CA SER A 446 10.30 -7.31 18.54
C SER A 446 9.53 -6.21 17.85
N GLN A 447 8.49 -6.63 17.14
CA GLN A 447 7.44 -5.75 16.63
C GLN A 447 6.48 -5.30 17.75
N ARG A 448 6.60 -5.87 18.97
CA ARG A 448 5.92 -5.41 20.19
C ARG A 448 6.85 -4.50 21.00
N LEU A 449 6.29 -3.76 21.95
CA LEU A 449 7.10 -3.08 22.97
C LEU A 449 7.91 -4.13 23.76
N PRO A 450 9.13 -3.80 24.23
CA PRO A 450 9.90 -4.70 25.09
C PRO A 450 9.15 -5.03 26.37
N ASP A 451 9.37 -6.22 26.92
CA ASP A 451 8.86 -6.56 28.26
C ASP A 451 9.47 -5.60 29.28
N PRO A 452 8.65 -4.91 30.09
CA PRO A 452 9.15 -4.01 31.12
C PRO A 452 9.91 -4.80 32.19
N LYS A 453 11.02 -4.23 32.69
CA LYS A 453 11.72 -4.74 33.87
C LYS A 453 10.75 -4.84 35.07
N GLU A 454 11.05 -5.70 36.03
CA GLU A 454 10.21 -5.84 37.22
C GLU A 454 9.98 -4.48 37.91
N ASP A 455 8.73 -4.21 38.33
CA ASP A 455 8.30 -2.95 38.95
C ASP A 455 8.34 -1.73 38.00
N THR A 456 8.27 -1.98 36.69
CA THR A 456 8.21 -0.91 35.68
C THR A 456 7.08 -1.13 34.66
N PHE A 457 6.82 -0.15 33.81
CA PHE A 457 6.00 -0.30 32.61
C PHE A 457 6.65 0.39 31.40
N ASN A 458 6.18 0.03 30.20
CA ASN A 458 6.56 0.68 28.95
C ASN A 458 5.34 1.38 28.33
N PHE A 459 5.54 2.59 27.81
CA PHE A 459 4.49 3.39 27.18
C PHE A 459 4.98 4.00 25.87
N ARG A 460 4.13 3.98 24.84
CA ARG A 460 4.44 4.51 23.51
C ARG A 460 3.40 5.52 23.04
N ILE A 461 3.87 6.62 22.46
CA ILE A 461 3.06 7.52 21.64
C ILE A 461 3.42 7.29 20.17
N VAL A 462 2.41 7.05 19.34
CA VAL A 462 2.52 6.90 17.88
C VAL A 462 1.73 8.00 17.22
N LYS A 463 2.33 8.65 16.22
CA LYS A 463 1.70 9.65 15.38
C LYS A 463 1.81 9.27 13.91
N THR A 464 0.70 9.15 13.22
CA THR A 464 0.65 8.98 11.76
C THR A 464 0.11 10.26 11.12
N ILE A 465 0.77 10.70 10.04
CA ILE A 465 0.40 11.88 9.24
C ILE A 465 0.24 11.45 7.78
N LYS A 466 -0.88 11.84 7.15
CA LYS A 466 -1.21 11.52 5.75
C LYS A 466 -1.67 12.76 4.99
N GLY A 467 -1.47 12.76 3.67
CA GLY A 467 -2.08 13.75 2.78
C GLY A 467 -1.28 15.04 2.55
N LEU A 468 0.03 15.01 2.83
CA LEU A 468 0.95 16.13 2.59
C LEU A 468 1.63 15.99 1.21
N LYS A 469 0.85 16.21 0.15
CA LYS A 469 1.25 15.93 -1.25
C LYS A 469 2.61 16.52 -1.65
N GLU A 470 2.93 17.74 -1.21
CA GLU A 470 4.22 18.39 -1.53
C GLU A 470 5.44 17.60 -1.01
N ILE A 471 5.28 16.85 0.08
CA ILE A 471 6.35 16.02 0.64
C ILE A 471 6.45 14.72 -0.16
N ASP A 472 5.32 14.18 -0.60
CA ASP A 472 5.26 12.93 -1.37
C ASP A 472 5.96 13.05 -2.74
N GLU A 473 6.05 14.27 -3.29
CA GLU A 473 6.76 14.59 -4.54
C GLU A 473 8.29 14.59 -4.41
N ILE A 474 8.85 14.65 -3.20
CA ILE A 474 10.29 14.60 -2.96
C ILE A 474 10.79 13.17 -3.22
N GLU A 475 11.88 12.97 -3.96
CA GLU A 475 12.38 11.61 -4.25
C GLU A 475 13.14 10.96 -3.08
N ASP A 476 13.91 11.76 -2.33
CA ASP A 476 14.76 11.25 -1.25
C ASP A 476 14.00 11.15 0.08
N SER A 477 13.95 9.96 0.66
CA SER A 477 13.20 9.71 1.90
C SER A 477 13.77 10.45 3.11
N VAL A 478 15.10 10.69 3.16
CA VAL A 478 15.71 11.49 4.25
C VAL A 478 15.30 12.95 4.12
N GLU A 479 15.28 13.49 2.90
CA GLU A 479 14.78 14.83 2.62
C GLU A 479 13.28 14.98 2.93
N ARG A 480 12.45 13.96 2.64
CA ARG A 480 11.04 13.91 3.06
C ARG A 480 10.89 14.06 4.56
N ILE A 481 11.61 13.26 5.34
CA ILE A 481 11.55 13.32 6.81
C ILE A 481 12.02 14.66 7.36
N ASN A 482 13.09 15.23 6.80
CA ASN A 482 13.56 16.56 7.21
C ASN A 482 12.52 17.64 6.90
N THR A 483 11.88 17.57 5.72
CA THR A 483 10.82 18.50 5.31
C THR A 483 9.59 18.37 6.21
N LEU A 484 9.16 17.14 6.50
CA LEU A 484 8.10 16.84 7.45
C LEU A 484 8.39 17.43 8.82
N LYS A 485 9.57 17.16 9.40
CA LYS A 485 9.98 17.67 10.72
C LYS A 485 9.91 19.20 10.81
N ASN A 486 10.31 19.89 9.74
CA ASN A 486 10.19 21.35 9.68
C ASN A 486 8.73 21.83 9.69
N LYS A 487 7.82 21.11 9.01
CA LYS A 487 6.40 21.44 8.91
C LYS A 487 5.63 21.17 10.20
N ILE A 488 5.98 20.12 10.92
CA ILE A 488 5.33 19.73 12.19
C ILE A 488 5.98 20.36 13.42
N LYS A 489 6.86 21.35 13.26
CA LYS A 489 7.65 21.90 14.37
C LYS A 489 6.81 22.49 15.50
N SER A 490 5.61 22.99 15.19
CA SER A 490 4.65 23.50 16.17
C SER A 490 3.79 22.43 16.82
N LEU A 491 3.72 21.22 16.24
CA LEU A 491 2.90 20.12 16.72
C LEU A 491 3.49 19.56 18.03
N THR A 492 2.68 19.54 19.08
CA THR A 492 3.07 19.04 20.40
C THR A 492 2.00 18.12 20.99
N PHE A 493 2.41 17.33 21.97
CA PHE A 493 1.55 16.45 22.76
C PHE A 493 1.67 16.84 24.23
N ASP A 494 0.63 17.42 24.78
CA ASP A 494 0.51 17.72 26.22
C ASP A 494 0.18 16.41 26.96
N ILE A 495 1.03 16.03 27.91
CA ILE A 495 0.90 14.77 28.65
C ILE A 495 0.56 15.08 30.11
N SER A 496 -0.53 14.46 30.58
CA SER A 496 -0.97 14.52 31.97
C SER A 496 -1.12 13.12 32.54
N ILE A 497 -0.74 12.98 33.81
CA ILE A 497 -0.73 11.70 34.52
C ILE A 497 -1.56 11.86 35.77
N GLU A 498 -2.58 11.03 35.90
CA GLU A 498 -3.46 11.00 37.05
C GLU A 498 -3.30 9.67 37.79
N ASN A 499 -2.90 9.75 39.06
CA ASN A 499 -3.12 8.64 39.97
C ASN A 499 -4.61 8.64 40.33
N VAL A 500 -5.28 7.52 40.15
CA VAL A 500 -6.72 7.34 40.43
C VAL A 500 -7.08 7.68 41.91
N LEU A 501 -6.08 7.83 42.79
CA LEU A 501 -6.20 8.12 44.22
C LEU A 501 -5.67 9.52 44.65
N LEU A 502 -5.30 10.43 43.73
CA LEU A 502 -5.03 11.87 43.99
C LEU A 502 -3.88 12.21 44.99
N VAL A 503 -2.76 11.49 44.96
CA VAL A 503 -1.50 11.88 45.63
C VAL A 503 -0.46 12.26 44.56
N LYS A 504 0.49 13.17 44.84
CA LYS A 504 1.61 13.52 43.93
C LYS A 504 2.17 12.26 43.29
N SER A 505 2.18 12.22 41.95
CA SER A 505 2.47 11.02 41.18
C SER A 505 3.96 10.64 41.33
N PRO A 506 4.32 9.39 41.70
CA PRO A 506 5.70 8.92 41.66
C PRO A 506 6.28 8.88 40.23
N LEU A 507 5.44 9.10 39.20
CA LEU A 507 5.84 9.22 37.80
C LEU A 507 6.37 10.64 37.44
N ASP A 508 6.27 11.61 38.35
CA ASP A 508 6.75 12.98 38.13
C ASP A 508 8.25 12.97 37.76
N GLY A 509 8.57 13.41 36.54
CA GLY A 509 9.94 13.52 36.02
C GLY A 509 10.40 12.36 35.13
N TYR A 510 9.64 11.26 35.04
CA TYR A 510 9.92 10.18 34.09
C TYR A 510 9.31 10.41 32.72
N ILE A 511 8.14 11.07 32.68
CA ILE A 511 7.43 11.45 31.46
C ILE A 511 7.30 12.98 31.47
N PRO A 512 7.72 13.68 30.40
CA PRO A 512 7.60 15.13 30.31
C PRO A 512 6.14 15.57 30.21
N LYS A 513 5.85 16.82 30.58
CA LYS A 513 4.49 17.38 30.44
C LYS A 513 4.13 17.73 28.99
N GLU A 514 5.13 17.85 28.13
CA GLU A 514 4.99 18.16 26.72
C GLU A 514 6.02 17.32 25.95
N LEU A 515 5.59 16.66 24.88
CA LEU A 515 6.44 16.02 23.89
C LEU A 515 6.29 16.78 22.57
N LYS A 516 7.39 17.20 21.95
CA LYS A 516 7.32 17.82 20.61
C LYS A 516 7.32 16.74 19.53
N ALA A 517 6.51 16.92 18.49
CA ALA A 517 6.48 15.99 17.38
C ALA A 517 7.84 15.89 16.68
N GLU A 518 8.61 16.98 16.59
CA GLU A 518 9.97 16.96 15.98
C GLU A 518 10.98 16.08 16.75
N GLU A 519 10.73 15.82 18.04
CA GLU A 519 11.54 14.97 18.93
C GLU A 519 11.20 13.49 18.79
N MET A 520 10.15 13.14 18.04
CA MET A 520 9.81 11.75 17.73
C MET A 520 10.73 11.17 16.64
N GLU A 521 10.84 9.85 16.62
CA GLU A 521 11.52 9.11 15.56
C GLU A 521 10.54 8.87 14.41
N TRP A 522 10.76 9.57 13.28
CA TRP A 522 9.88 9.56 12.12
C TRP A 522 10.36 8.61 11.03
N THR A 523 9.41 7.88 10.45
CA THR A 523 9.59 7.00 9.30
C THR A 523 8.65 7.41 8.16
N ASP A 524 9.16 7.37 6.93
CA ASP A 524 8.36 7.40 5.69
C ASP A 524 7.91 5.96 5.38
N ASN A 525 6.60 5.75 5.31
CA ASN A 525 6.01 4.43 5.09
C ASN A 525 5.96 4.05 3.58
N GLY A 526 6.36 4.96 2.68
CA GLY A 526 6.42 4.72 1.24
C GLY A 526 5.06 4.74 0.52
N ASN A 527 3.98 5.09 1.22
CA ASN A 527 2.60 5.19 0.70
C ASN A 527 2.02 6.61 0.87
N GLY A 528 2.87 7.63 1.05
CA GLY A 528 2.45 9.00 1.35
C GLY A 528 1.98 9.22 2.80
N SER A 529 2.33 8.29 3.69
CA SER A 529 2.14 8.43 5.13
C SER A 529 3.45 8.39 5.89
N TYR A 530 3.47 9.09 7.02
CA TYR A 530 4.63 9.25 7.87
C TYR A 530 4.28 8.88 9.31
N THR A 531 5.08 8.04 9.93
CA THR A 531 4.86 7.57 11.31
C THR A 531 5.98 8.02 12.23
N GLY A 532 5.64 8.86 13.21
CA GLY A 532 6.48 9.30 14.30
C GLY A 532 6.23 8.49 15.57
N VAL A 533 7.28 8.05 16.25
CA VAL A 533 7.15 7.30 17.51
C VAL A 533 8.05 7.85 18.59
N HIS A 534 7.53 7.84 19.82
CA HIS A 534 8.28 8.12 21.02
C HIS A 534 7.97 7.06 22.07
N ASN A 535 9.03 6.49 22.66
CA ASN A 535 8.92 5.42 23.65
C ASN A 535 9.41 5.89 25.01
N TYR A 536 8.67 5.51 26.05
CA TYR A 536 9.03 5.63 27.45
C TYR A 536 9.26 4.23 28.01
N TYR A 537 10.51 3.92 28.32
CA TYR A 537 10.94 2.59 28.75
C TYR A 537 11.22 2.52 30.24
N ASN A 538 10.90 1.35 30.83
CA ASN A 538 11.18 0.96 32.21
C ASN A 538 10.82 2.06 33.21
N ILE A 539 9.66 2.69 33.00
CA ILE A 539 9.18 3.75 33.87
C ILE A 539 8.82 3.12 35.21
N PRO A 540 9.50 3.47 36.31
CA PRO A 540 9.22 2.88 37.60
C PRO A 540 7.79 3.16 38.01
N ILE A 541 7.08 2.12 38.43
CA ILE A 541 5.69 2.21 38.88
C ILE A 541 5.55 1.47 40.18
N ASP A 542 4.72 2.00 41.06
CA ASP A 542 4.38 1.29 42.28
C ASP A 542 3.29 0.23 41.99
N GLY A 543 2.68 -0.33 43.03
CA GLY A 543 1.59 -1.29 42.88
C GLY A 543 0.27 -0.71 42.34
N ASN A 544 0.19 0.60 42.05
CA ASN A 544 -1.03 1.26 41.61
C ASN A 544 -1.20 1.25 40.07
N VAL A 545 -2.41 1.60 39.64
CA VAL A 545 -2.75 1.84 38.23
C VAL A 545 -2.80 3.34 38.00
N TYR A 546 -2.17 3.81 36.91
CA TYR A 546 -2.15 5.20 36.51
C TYR A 546 -2.89 5.40 35.20
N ARG A 547 -3.51 6.56 35.06
CA ARG A 547 -4.11 7.03 33.81
C ARG A 547 -3.19 8.05 33.17
N ILE A 548 -2.81 7.82 31.92
CA ILE A 548 -2.05 8.77 31.09
C ILE A 548 -3.02 9.36 30.07
N LEU A 549 -3.18 10.67 30.08
CA LEU A 549 -3.94 11.43 29.10
C LEU A 549 -2.98 12.26 28.26
N VAL A 550 -3.06 12.11 26.94
CA VAL A 550 -2.24 12.84 25.97
C VAL A 550 -3.17 13.66 25.09
N GLU A 551 -2.90 14.96 24.98
CA GLU A 551 -3.66 15.89 24.14
C GLU A 551 -2.74 16.47 23.06
N GLU A 552 -3.14 16.33 21.80
CA GLU A 552 -2.42 16.93 20.67
C GLU A 552 -2.76 18.42 20.53
N LYS A 553 -1.73 19.25 20.32
CA LYS A 553 -1.84 20.70 20.16
C LYS A 553 -1.18 21.16 18.87
N ASN A 554 -1.73 22.23 18.28
CA ASN A 554 -1.24 22.84 17.04
C ASN A 554 -1.14 21.84 15.87
N ALA A 555 -2.19 21.05 15.68
CA ALA A 555 -2.25 19.98 14.68
C ALA A 555 -2.30 20.47 13.22
N ASP A 556 -2.68 21.71 12.95
CA ASP A 556 -2.68 22.27 11.59
C ASP A 556 -1.26 22.39 11.01
N ILE A 557 -1.10 22.07 9.72
CA ILE A 557 0.20 22.08 9.03
C ILE A 557 0.09 22.90 7.74
N GLU A 558 0.51 24.17 7.73
CA GLU A 558 0.43 25.00 6.52
C GLU A 558 1.22 24.44 5.31
N PRO A 559 0.66 24.46 4.08
CA PRO A 559 -0.64 25.04 3.67
C PRO A 559 -1.84 24.07 3.80
N TYR A 560 -1.69 22.97 4.51
CA TYR A 560 -2.70 21.92 4.69
C TYR A 560 -3.54 22.11 5.98
N GLY A 561 -4.81 21.76 5.88
CA GLY A 561 -5.75 21.73 7.01
C GLY A 561 -5.94 20.31 7.50
N LEU A 562 -6.09 20.15 8.81
CA LEU A 562 -6.45 18.86 9.39
C LEU A 562 -7.90 18.49 9.00
N LYS A 563 -8.06 17.34 8.33
CA LYS A 563 -9.37 16.82 7.92
C LYS A 563 -9.96 15.86 8.94
N THR A 564 -9.14 14.96 9.48
CA THR A 564 -9.59 13.96 10.44
C THR A 564 -8.48 13.58 11.40
N THR A 565 -8.86 13.22 12.62
CA THR A 565 -7.99 12.61 13.63
C THR A 565 -8.63 11.34 14.17
N VAL A 566 -7.87 10.25 14.22
CA VAL A 566 -8.27 9.00 14.87
C VAL A 566 -7.31 8.69 16.01
N THR A 567 -7.86 8.36 17.19
CA THR A 567 -7.06 7.97 18.36
C THR A 567 -7.34 6.50 18.73
N ARG A 568 -6.30 5.68 18.95
CA ARG A 568 -6.41 4.24 19.28
C ARG A 568 -5.50 3.84 20.45
N VAL A 569 -5.84 2.76 21.16
CA VAL A 569 -5.08 2.20 22.31
C VAL A 569 -4.71 0.71 22.13
N SER A 570 -3.70 0.25 22.87
CA SER A 570 -3.13 -1.12 22.87
C SER A 570 -4.10 -2.25 23.19
N SER A 571 -5.04 -2.05 24.11
CA SER A 571 -5.84 -3.13 24.71
C SER A 571 -7.13 -3.49 23.95
N GLY A 572 -7.32 -2.94 22.75
CA GLY A 572 -8.51 -3.17 21.90
C GLY A 572 -9.07 -1.87 21.33
N LYS A 573 -10.05 -2.00 20.41
CA LYS A 573 -10.68 -0.85 19.75
C LYS A 573 -11.38 0.07 20.75
N GLN A 574 -10.99 1.33 20.78
CA GLN A 574 -11.84 2.43 21.21
C GLN A 574 -12.13 3.27 19.97
N GLU A 575 -13.21 2.95 19.24
CA GLU A 575 -13.69 3.82 18.17
C GLU A 575 -14.56 4.92 18.80
N THR A 576 -13.98 6.10 18.98
CA THR A 576 -14.78 7.32 19.19
C THR A 576 -14.31 8.37 18.20
N PRO A 577 -15.07 8.61 17.11
CA PRO A 577 -14.91 9.83 16.35
C PRO A 577 -15.54 10.96 17.17
N THR A 578 -14.74 11.62 17.99
CA THR A 578 -15.14 12.89 18.60
C THR A 578 -14.02 13.89 18.40
N ALA A 579 -14.41 15.09 17.95
CA ALA A 579 -13.55 16.19 17.55
C ALA A 579 -12.83 16.87 18.73
N GLU A 580 -12.22 16.10 19.62
CA GLU A 580 -11.40 16.57 20.73
C GLU A 580 -10.11 15.74 20.76
N MET A 581 -8.99 16.39 20.43
CA MET A 581 -7.68 15.81 20.10
C MET A 581 -6.97 15.19 21.32
N SER A 582 -7.57 14.21 21.97
CA SER A 582 -6.99 13.57 23.16
C SER A 582 -7.12 12.06 23.13
N GLY A 583 -6.20 11.40 23.83
CA GLY A 583 -6.16 9.95 23.99
C GLY A 583 -5.79 9.56 25.41
N GLU A 584 -6.36 8.47 25.91
CA GLU A 584 -6.17 7.99 27.27
C GLU A 584 -5.70 6.54 27.27
N VAL A 585 -4.75 6.19 28.14
CA VAL A 585 -4.39 4.80 28.41
C VAL A 585 -4.13 4.55 29.90
N GLN A 586 -4.40 3.33 30.37
CA GLN A 586 -4.09 2.91 31.74
C GLN A 586 -2.84 2.05 31.76
N VAL A 587 -1.90 2.36 32.66
CA VAL A 587 -0.65 1.61 32.85
C VAL A 587 -0.61 1.00 34.26
N LYS A 588 0.01 -0.17 34.37
CA LYS A 588 0.16 -0.93 35.63
C LYS A 588 1.52 -1.62 35.66
N LYS A 589 1.91 -2.16 36.83
CA LYS A 589 3.14 -2.96 36.95
C LYS A 589 3.21 -4.03 35.84
N ASN A 590 4.36 -4.05 35.17
CA ASN A 590 4.72 -4.96 34.10
C ASN A 590 3.83 -4.85 32.83
N SER A 591 3.16 -3.71 32.58
CA SER A 591 2.37 -3.50 31.35
C SER A 591 3.16 -2.83 30.22
N GLN A 592 2.70 -3.06 28.99
CA GLN A 592 3.13 -2.35 27.78
C GLN A 592 1.91 -1.69 27.16
N GLU A 593 1.95 -0.38 26.96
CA GLU A 593 0.81 0.36 26.43
C GLU A 593 1.20 1.29 25.28
N ARG A 594 0.30 1.48 24.32
CA ARG A 594 0.46 2.38 23.19
C ARG A 594 -0.76 3.28 23.03
N LEU A 595 -0.50 4.52 22.63
CA LEU A 595 -1.50 5.49 22.23
C LEU A 595 -1.16 5.97 20.81
N ILE A 596 -2.10 5.83 19.89
CA ILE A 596 -1.91 6.09 18.46
C ILE A 596 -2.78 7.28 18.07
N PHE A 597 -2.21 8.26 17.40
CA PHE A 597 -2.87 9.40 16.78
C PHE A 597 -2.67 9.32 15.27
N GLU A 598 -3.73 9.38 14.47
CA GLU A 598 -3.66 9.37 13.01
C GLU A 598 -4.33 10.62 12.45
N ASN A 599 -3.57 11.50 11.81
CA ASN A 599 -4.09 12.70 11.15
C ASN A 599 -4.07 12.56 9.63
N VAL A 600 -5.19 12.92 9.01
CA VAL A 600 -5.30 13.08 7.55
C VAL A 600 -5.44 14.56 7.25
N TYR A 601 -4.61 15.04 6.33
CA TYR A 601 -4.58 16.42 5.88
C TYR A 601 -5.06 16.56 4.44
N GLU A 602 -5.55 17.75 4.11
CA GLU A 602 -5.84 18.17 2.74
C GLU A 602 -5.38 19.61 2.53
N GLU A 603 -5.05 20.00 1.29
CA GLU A 603 -4.65 21.38 1.00
C GLU A 603 -5.77 22.34 1.42
N LYS A 604 -5.44 23.39 2.18
CA LYS A 604 -6.41 24.42 2.52
C LYS A 604 -6.83 25.11 1.22
N ASP A 605 -8.14 25.15 0.97
CA ASP A 605 -8.67 25.98 -0.09
C ASP A 605 -8.47 27.47 0.28
N ASN A 606 -7.46 28.10 -0.31
CA ASN A 606 -7.18 29.52 -0.12
C ASN A 606 -7.92 30.42 -1.12
N SER A 607 -8.89 29.87 -1.86
CA SER A 607 -9.66 30.64 -2.82
C SER A 607 -10.43 31.78 -2.16
N THR A 608 -10.58 32.87 -2.89
CA THR A 608 -11.45 34.01 -2.55
C THR A 608 -12.46 34.20 -3.67
N TRP A 609 -13.53 34.93 -3.39
CA TRP A 609 -14.56 35.19 -4.39
C TRP A 609 -15.02 36.64 -4.36
N GLN A 610 -15.47 37.12 -5.51
CA GLN A 610 -16.06 38.44 -5.65
C GLN A 610 -17.14 38.44 -6.73
N VAL A 611 -18.05 39.42 -6.64
CA VAL A 611 -19.07 39.64 -7.67
C VAL A 611 -18.83 40.99 -8.31
N VAL A 612 -18.80 41.01 -9.64
CA VAL A 612 -18.53 42.20 -10.45
C VAL A 612 -19.70 42.47 -11.38
N LYS A 613 -20.29 43.65 -11.25
CA LYS A 613 -21.37 44.13 -12.12
C LYS A 613 -20.81 44.74 -13.39
N ARG A 614 -21.33 44.29 -14.53
CA ARG A 614 -20.89 44.70 -15.87
C ARG A 614 -22.05 45.04 -16.80
N SER A 615 -21.77 45.78 -17.87
CA SER A 615 -22.72 46.02 -18.96
C SER A 615 -22.81 44.80 -19.88
N PHE A 616 -24.03 44.43 -20.27
CA PHE A 616 -24.28 43.35 -21.23
C PHE A 616 -23.79 43.71 -22.63
N SER A 617 -23.99 44.97 -23.06
CA SER A 617 -23.61 45.44 -24.40
C SER A 617 -22.13 45.77 -24.54
N ASP A 618 -21.45 46.08 -23.42
CA ASP A 618 -20.00 46.27 -23.33
C ASP A 618 -19.49 45.50 -22.11
N LYS A 619 -19.11 44.23 -22.32
CA LYS A 619 -18.71 43.32 -21.23
C LYS A 619 -17.45 43.79 -20.48
N ALA A 620 -16.68 44.74 -21.01
CA ALA A 620 -15.54 45.32 -20.31
C ALA A 620 -15.95 46.43 -19.32
N LYS A 621 -17.08 47.11 -19.57
CA LYS A 621 -17.58 48.21 -18.75
C LYS A 621 -18.15 47.71 -17.42
N LYS A 622 -17.53 48.14 -16.32
CA LYS A 622 -17.94 47.91 -14.93
C LYS A 622 -19.00 48.94 -14.50
N LEU A 623 -19.93 48.54 -13.63
CA LEU A 623 -21.10 49.36 -13.26
C LEU A 623 -21.18 49.61 -11.75
N GLU A 624 -21.17 50.88 -11.37
CA GLU A 624 -21.35 51.37 -10.00
C GLU A 624 -22.85 51.56 -9.67
N GLY A 625 -23.22 51.41 -8.39
CA GLY A 625 -24.56 51.74 -7.87
C GLY A 625 -25.63 50.66 -8.05
N ALA A 626 -25.26 49.43 -8.43
CA ALA A 626 -26.17 48.28 -8.35
C ALA A 626 -26.27 47.81 -6.89
N VAL A 627 -27.47 47.45 -6.43
CA VAL A 627 -27.69 46.92 -5.07
C VAL A 627 -28.13 45.47 -5.14
N PHE A 628 -27.52 44.63 -4.30
CA PHE A 628 -27.76 43.20 -4.22
C PHE A 628 -28.09 42.76 -2.80
N THR A 629 -28.81 41.64 -2.72
CA THR A 629 -29.00 40.87 -1.50
C THR A 629 -28.43 39.47 -1.69
N LEU A 630 -27.77 38.95 -0.66
CA LEU A 630 -27.36 37.55 -0.54
C LEU A 630 -28.06 36.97 0.68
N THR A 631 -28.97 36.01 0.46
CA THR A 631 -29.90 35.51 1.49
C THR A 631 -29.72 34.02 1.69
N SER A 632 -29.49 33.57 2.93
CA SER A 632 -29.40 32.13 3.26
C SER A 632 -30.72 31.42 2.95
N THR A 633 -30.67 30.23 2.37
CA THR A 633 -31.87 29.41 2.15
C THR A 633 -32.37 28.76 3.45
N GLU A 634 -31.47 28.47 4.38
CA GLU A 634 -31.78 27.89 5.69
C GLU A 634 -32.32 28.94 6.67
N ASN A 635 -31.67 30.11 6.72
CA ASN A 635 -31.97 31.19 7.66
C ASN A 635 -32.29 32.53 6.96
N PRO A 636 -33.33 32.59 6.09
CA PRO A 636 -33.57 33.72 5.19
C PRO A 636 -33.96 35.04 5.87
N LEU A 637 -34.34 35.01 7.16
CA LEU A 637 -34.73 36.20 7.92
C LEU A 637 -33.60 36.79 8.77
N THR A 638 -32.57 36.00 9.08
CA THR A 638 -31.49 36.38 10.00
C THR A 638 -30.13 36.48 9.31
N ASP A 639 -29.93 35.75 8.21
CA ASP A 639 -28.70 35.75 7.42
C ASP A 639 -28.91 36.35 6.04
N VAL A 640 -29.04 37.68 6.04
CA VAL A 640 -29.13 38.51 4.84
C VAL A 640 -27.96 39.49 4.81
N LEU A 641 -27.16 39.43 3.74
CA LEU A 641 -26.17 40.44 3.42
C LEU A 641 -26.74 41.37 2.34
N THR A 642 -26.46 42.66 2.46
CA THR A 642 -26.78 43.67 1.45
C THR A 642 -25.50 44.27 0.92
N GLY A 643 -25.38 44.46 -0.39
CA GLY A 643 -24.18 45.05 -0.98
C GLY A 643 -24.51 46.04 -2.09
N GLU A 644 -23.66 47.04 -2.25
CA GLU A 644 -23.73 48.01 -3.35
C GLU A 644 -22.42 47.97 -4.15
N THR A 645 -22.51 48.11 -5.47
CA THR A 645 -21.31 48.08 -6.33
C THR A 645 -20.56 49.39 -6.31
N ASP A 646 -19.25 49.32 -6.13
CA ASP A 646 -18.35 50.47 -6.18
C ASP A 646 -18.00 50.89 -7.63
N ASN A 647 -17.11 51.88 -7.77
CA ASN A 647 -16.62 52.41 -9.06
C ASN A 647 -15.90 51.35 -9.91
N ASN A 648 -15.47 50.23 -9.32
CA ASN A 648 -14.87 49.08 -10.01
C ASN A 648 -15.90 47.99 -10.34
N GLY A 649 -17.18 48.25 -10.07
CA GLY A 649 -18.29 47.32 -10.23
C GLY A 649 -18.31 46.19 -9.19
N VAL A 650 -17.44 46.21 -8.18
CA VAL A 650 -17.33 45.15 -7.18
C VAL A 650 -18.37 45.39 -6.08
N ILE A 651 -19.11 44.35 -5.69
CA ILE A 651 -20.07 44.45 -4.59
C ILE A 651 -19.34 44.57 -3.25
N GLN A 652 -19.65 45.64 -2.51
CA GLN A 652 -19.18 45.84 -1.14
C GLN A 652 -20.24 45.33 -0.15
N TRP A 653 -20.04 44.12 0.37
CA TRP A 653 -21.02 43.43 1.21
C TRP A 653 -21.08 43.97 2.64
N LYS A 654 -22.30 44.08 3.16
CA LYS A 654 -22.59 44.50 4.54
C LYS A 654 -23.52 43.51 5.22
N LYS A 655 -23.23 43.21 6.49
CA LYS A 655 -24.10 42.45 7.41
C LYS A 655 -24.42 43.35 8.60
N ASN A 656 -25.71 43.50 8.92
CA ASN A 656 -26.17 44.38 10.03
C ASN A 656 -25.62 45.83 9.99
N GLY A 657 -25.39 46.38 8.78
CA GLY A 657 -24.89 47.75 8.59
C GLY A 657 -23.37 47.93 8.68
N GLY A 658 -22.61 46.91 9.09
CA GLY A 658 -21.14 46.88 9.05
C GLY A 658 -20.62 46.10 7.84
N SER A 659 -19.31 46.17 7.55
CA SER A 659 -18.67 45.31 6.54
C SER A 659 -18.90 43.84 6.88
N ALA A 660 -19.29 43.03 5.90
CA ALA A 660 -19.42 41.59 6.10
C ALA A 660 -18.05 40.90 5.96
N ASP A 661 -17.78 39.90 6.82
CA ASP A 661 -16.73 38.91 6.56
C ASP A 661 -17.34 37.80 5.69
N LEU A 662 -16.77 37.59 4.51
CA LEU A 662 -17.28 36.58 3.57
C LEU A 662 -16.83 35.16 3.94
N ASN A 663 -15.84 35.03 4.83
CA ASN A 663 -15.39 33.72 5.32
C ASN A 663 -16.40 33.08 6.28
N ASP A 664 -17.36 33.85 6.80
CA ASP A 664 -18.42 33.37 7.70
C ASP A 664 -19.58 32.68 6.96
N LEU A 665 -19.57 32.67 5.62
CA LEU A 665 -20.65 32.09 4.82
C LEU A 665 -20.52 30.58 4.73
N ASN A 666 -21.60 29.85 5.05
CA ASN A 666 -21.66 28.40 4.92
C ASN A 666 -23.08 27.95 4.52
N GLY A 667 -23.19 26.97 3.64
CA GLY A 667 -24.46 26.51 3.07
C GLY A 667 -24.88 27.28 1.82
N GLU A 668 -26.15 27.19 1.45
CA GLU A 668 -26.68 27.77 0.21
C GLU A 668 -27.24 29.18 0.42
N TYR A 669 -26.92 30.08 -0.50
CA TYR A 669 -27.40 31.46 -0.52
C TYR A 669 -27.93 31.84 -1.88
N ILE A 670 -28.99 32.65 -1.90
CA ILE A 670 -29.56 33.22 -3.12
C ILE A 670 -29.03 34.64 -3.31
N ILE A 671 -28.34 34.89 -4.42
CA ILE A 671 -27.94 36.23 -4.84
C ILE A 671 -29.00 36.83 -5.77
N LYS A 672 -29.42 38.05 -5.46
CA LYS A 672 -30.45 38.79 -6.20
C LYS A 672 -30.10 40.26 -6.35
N GLU A 673 -30.24 40.80 -7.56
CA GLU A 673 -30.20 42.24 -7.77
C GLU A 673 -31.53 42.87 -7.33
N THR A 674 -31.46 43.90 -6.48
CA THR A 674 -32.64 44.61 -5.97
C THR A 674 -32.78 46.02 -6.51
N LYS A 675 -31.69 46.58 -7.06
CA LYS A 675 -31.67 47.88 -7.74
C LYS A 675 -30.58 47.88 -8.81
N ALA A 676 -30.93 48.29 -10.02
CA ALA A 676 -29.97 48.45 -11.11
C ALA A 676 -29.14 49.74 -11.00
N PRO A 677 -27.94 49.77 -11.60
CA PRO A 677 -27.21 50.98 -11.91
C PRO A 677 -28.03 51.97 -12.75
N GLU A 678 -27.71 53.26 -12.65
CA GLU A 678 -28.35 54.30 -13.46
C GLU A 678 -28.20 54.02 -14.96
N GLY A 679 -29.32 54.05 -15.69
CA GLY A 679 -29.36 53.77 -17.13
C GLY A 679 -29.43 52.29 -17.51
N TYR A 680 -29.60 51.37 -16.55
CA TYR A 680 -29.68 49.92 -16.80
C TYR A 680 -30.96 49.30 -16.23
N SER A 681 -31.42 48.21 -16.84
CA SER A 681 -32.56 47.43 -16.36
C SER A 681 -32.13 46.53 -15.22
N CYS A 682 -32.97 46.42 -14.19
CA CYS A 682 -32.76 45.48 -13.09
C CYS A 682 -33.02 44.05 -13.57
N SER A 683 -32.12 43.13 -13.22
CA SER A 683 -32.31 41.71 -13.49
C SER A 683 -33.36 41.11 -12.56
N GLU A 684 -34.30 40.36 -13.12
CA GLU A 684 -35.24 39.54 -12.33
C GLU A 684 -34.67 38.14 -12.01
N LYS A 685 -33.50 37.78 -12.56
CA LYS A 685 -32.85 36.48 -12.32
C LYS A 685 -32.22 36.41 -10.93
N GLU A 686 -32.24 35.21 -10.38
CA GLU A 686 -31.63 34.83 -9.11
C GLU A 686 -30.70 33.63 -9.35
N TRP A 687 -29.59 33.58 -8.62
CA TRP A 687 -28.63 32.47 -8.69
C TRP A 687 -28.31 31.95 -7.29
N THR A 688 -27.93 30.67 -7.22
CA THR A 688 -27.58 30.02 -5.95
C THR A 688 -26.07 29.94 -5.84
N LEU A 689 -25.53 30.51 -4.76
CA LEU A 689 -24.14 30.38 -4.38
C LEU A 689 -24.06 29.41 -3.21
N VAL A 690 -23.28 28.35 -3.35
CA VAL A 690 -23.04 27.37 -2.29
C VAL A 690 -21.67 27.67 -1.67
N PHE A 691 -21.62 27.75 -0.35
CA PHE A 691 -20.38 28.00 0.38
C PHE A 691 -20.06 26.86 1.34
N ASN A 692 -18.79 26.46 1.38
CA ASN A 692 -18.25 25.51 2.34
C ASN A 692 -17.14 26.22 3.12
N ASN A 693 -17.36 26.47 4.42
CA ASN A 693 -16.43 27.19 5.30
C ASN A 693 -15.89 28.51 4.68
N GLY A 694 -16.80 29.32 4.13
CA GLY A 694 -16.46 30.62 3.53
C GLY A 694 -15.97 30.57 2.07
N LYS A 695 -15.84 29.37 1.48
CA LYS A 695 -15.33 29.16 0.12
C LYS A 695 -16.46 28.86 -0.86
N LEU A 696 -16.42 29.49 -2.02
CA LEU A 696 -17.43 29.32 -3.06
C LEU A 696 -17.27 27.97 -3.76
N ASP A 697 -18.32 27.17 -3.82
CA ASP A 697 -18.37 26.00 -4.69
C ASP A 697 -18.53 26.45 -6.16
N ALA A 698 -17.39 26.69 -6.80
CA ALA A 698 -17.30 27.11 -8.19
C ALA A 698 -17.88 26.08 -9.16
N ALA A 699 -17.79 24.79 -8.84
CA ALA A 699 -18.26 23.70 -9.69
C ALA A 699 -19.79 23.68 -9.72
N ALA A 700 -20.43 23.76 -8.55
CA ALA A 700 -21.89 23.86 -8.43
C ALA A 700 -22.44 25.07 -9.19
N LEU A 701 -21.81 26.25 -9.03
CA LEU A 701 -22.22 27.44 -9.75
C LEU A 701 -22.06 27.28 -11.27
N THR A 702 -20.95 26.71 -11.74
CA THR A 702 -20.68 26.51 -13.17
C THR A 702 -21.76 25.66 -13.85
N GLN A 703 -22.21 24.59 -13.18
CA GLN A 703 -23.30 23.74 -13.67
C GLN A 703 -24.63 24.50 -13.73
N GLN A 704 -24.93 25.34 -12.72
CA GLN A 704 -26.16 26.13 -12.67
C GLN A 704 -26.21 27.18 -13.79
N ILE A 705 -25.12 27.92 -14.00
CA ILE A 705 -25.10 29.08 -14.90
C ILE A 705 -24.95 28.71 -16.38
N GLU A 706 -24.86 27.43 -16.71
CA GLU A 706 -24.68 26.96 -18.09
C GLU A 706 -25.80 27.44 -19.04
N LYS A 707 -27.03 27.58 -18.52
CA LYS A 707 -28.19 28.08 -19.27
C LYS A 707 -28.28 29.61 -19.30
N ASP A 708 -27.48 30.28 -18.49
CA ASP A 708 -27.52 31.73 -18.23
C ASP A 708 -26.20 32.45 -18.56
N LYS A 709 -25.32 31.83 -19.37
CA LYS A 709 -23.97 32.34 -19.73
C LYS A 709 -23.94 33.76 -20.31
N ASP A 710 -25.09 34.24 -20.80
CA ASP A 710 -25.27 35.61 -21.28
C ASP A 710 -25.36 36.64 -20.14
N PHE A 711 -25.90 36.25 -19.00
CA PHE A 711 -26.23 37.14 -17.87
C PHE A 711 -25.30 36.97 -16.68
N ILE A 712 -24.66 35.82 -16.54
CA ILE A 712 -23.70 35.52 -15.48
C ILE A 712 -22.55 34.67 -16.03
N VAL A 713 -21.33 34.99 -15.62
CA VAL A 713 -20.11 34.26 -15.99
C VAL A 713 -19.22 34.11 -14.77
N LEU A 714 -18.74 32.91 -14.50
CA LEU A 714 -17.71 32.65 -13.51
C LEU A 714 -16.34 32.57 -14.20
N LYS A 715 -15.35 33.28 -13.66
CA LYS A 715 -13.94 33.13 -14.03
C LYS A 715 -13.11 32.84 -12.78
N SER A 716 -12.23 31.85 -12.90
CA SER A 716 -11.35 31.43 -11.80
C SER A 716 -9.91 31.59 -12.26
N GLU A 717 -9.17 32.56 -11.70
CA GLU A 717 -7.76 32.82 -12.01
C GLU A 717 -7.02 33.13 -10.70
N ASN A 718 -5.82 32.56 -10.51
CA ASN A 718 -4.95 32.81 -9.34
C ASN A 718 -5.69 32.71 -7.98
N ASN A 719 -6.50 31.67 -7.77
CA ASN A 719 -7.30 31.43 -6.56
C ASN A 719 -8.34 32.53 -6.27
N VAL A 720 -8.77 33.28 -7.29
CA VAL A 720 -9.87 34.24 -7.20
C VAL A 720 -11.00 33.81 -8.14
N HIS A 721 -12.18 33.59 -7.57
CA HIS A 721 -13.43 33.34 -8.28
C HIS A 721 -14.18 34.66 -8.51
N GLU A 722 -14.12 35.19 -9.73
CA GLU A 722 -14.88 36.36 -10.15
C GLU A 722 -16.20 35.96 -10.81
N ILE A 723 -17.32 36.30 -10.16
CA ILE A 723 -18.67 36.17 -10.70
C ILE A 723 -19.05 37.48 -11.39
N SER A 724 -19.09 37.50 -12.71
CA SER A 724 -19.55 38.66 -13.50
C SER A 724 -21.05 38.58 -13.76
N ILE A 725 -21.82 39.59 -13.33
CA ILE A 725 -23.27 39.71 -13.57
C ILE A 725 -23.56 40.89 -14.50
N TYR A 726 -24.29 40.65 -15.60
CA TYR A 726 -24.50 41.62 -16.68
C TYR A 726 -25.88 42.27 -16.66
N ASN A 727 -25.97 43.60 -16.85
CA ASN A 727 -27.24 44.30 -17.05
C ASN A 727 -27.37 44.86 -18.45
N THR A 728 -28.57 44.82 -18.97
CA THR A 728 -28.94 45.45 -20.24
C THR A 728 -29.17 46.94 -20.03
N LEU A 729 -28.63 47.75 -20.96
CA LEU A 729 -28.86 49.20 -20.99
C LEU A 729 -30.37 49.46 -21.20
N ILE A 730 -30.98 50.39 -20.45
CA ILE A 730 -32.32 50.88 -20.77
C ILE A 730 -32.17 51.70 -22.05
N TYR A 731 -32.79 51.22 -23.12
CA TYR A 731 -32.76 51.86 -24.43
C TYR A 731 -33.11 53.35 -24.32
N GLU A 732 -32.21 54.24 -24.74
CA GLU A 732 -32.61 55.57 -25.17
C GLU A 732 -33.43 55.39 -26.44
N LEU A 733 -34.70 55.83 -26.43
CA LEU A 733 -35.44 56.07 -27.67
C LEU A 733 -34.49 56.75 -28.67
N PRO A 734 -34.43 56.32 -29.94
CA PRO A 734 -33.70 57.11 -30.90
C PRO A 734 -34.38 58.47 -30.88
N SER A 735 -33.61 59.53 -30.67
CA SER A 735 -34.09 60.87 -31.02
C SER A 735 -34.64 60.75 -32.45
N THR A 736 -35.97 60.73 -32.59
CA THR A 736 -36.64 60.66 -33.89
C THR A 736 -36.36 61.99 -34.58
N GLY A 737 -35.20 62.05 -35.21
CA GLY A 737 -34.58 63.28 -35.68
C GLY A 737 -33.19 63.03 -36.29
N GLY A 738 -33.01 61.91 -36.99
CA GLY A 738 -31.87 61.77 -37.89
C GLY A 738 -31.91 62.87 -38.97
N SER A 739 -30.74 63.39 -39.35
CA SER A 739 -30.57 64.53 -40.27
C SER A 739 -31.28 64.41 -41.64
N GLY A 740 -31.77 63.23 -42.00
CA GLY A 740 -32.52 62.95 -43.23
C GLY A 740 -33.87 63.67 -43.34
N ILE A 741 -34.61 63.87 -42.23
CA ILE A 741 -35.90 64.59 -42.27
C ILE A 741 -35.73 66.06 -42.63
N TYR A 742 -34.61 66.67 -42.21
CA TYR A 742 -34.30 68.05 -42.56
C TYR A 742 -34.10 68.24 -44.06
N TRP A 743 -33.51 67.27 -44.78
CA TRP A 743 -33.37 67.36 -46.24
C TRP A 743 -34.73 67.34 -46.96
N TYR A 744 -35.68 66.52 -46.53
CA TYR A 744 -37.04 66.52 -47.08
C TYR A 744 -37.85 67.76 -46.68
N MET A 745 -37.67 68.26 -45.45
CA MET A 745 -38.33 69.49 -44.98
C MET A 745 -37.76 70.74 -45.68
N PHE A 746 -36.44 70.86 -45.83
CA PHE A 746 -35.81 71.97 -46.54
C PHE A 746 -36.11 71.94 -48.04
N SER A 747 -36.17 70.77 -48.68
CA SER A 747 -36.61 70.66 -50.08
C SER A 747 -38.08 71.02 -50.27
N GLY A 748 -38.96 70.64 -49.33
CA GLY A 748 -40.36 71.08 -49.30
C GLY A 748 -40.50 72.61 -49.16
N ILE A 749 -39.75 73.22 -48.24
CA ILE A 749 -39.74 74.69 -48.04
C ILE A 749 -39.18 75.41 -49.29
N LEU A 750 -38.13 74.88 -49.93
CA LEU A 750 -37.57 75.44 -51.17
C LEU A 750 -38.55 75.37 -52.35
N LEU A 751 -39.29 74.26 -52.48
CA LEU A 751 -40.36 74.14 -53.48
C LEU A 751 -41.48 75.15 -53.23
N MET A 752 -41.91 75.32 -51.98
CA MET A 752 -42.93 76.30 -51.60
C MET A 752 -42.46 77.74 -51.82
N ALA A 753 -41.19 78.05 -51.50
CA ALA A 753 -40.59 79.36 -51.78
C ALA A 753 -40.48 79.62 -53.28
N GLY A 754 -40.10 78.62 -54.08
CA GLY A 754 -40.08 78.70 -55.54
C GLY A 754 -41.47 78.96 -56.14
N ALA A 755 -42.49 78.23 -55.66
CA ALA A 755 -43.88 78.44 -56.07
C ALA A 755 -44.39 79.84 -55.67
N ALA A 756 -44.10 80.29 -54.44
CA ALA A 756 -44.43 81.63 -53.98
C ALA A 756 -43.74 82.72 -54.83
N LEU A 757 -42.46 82.54 -55.19
CA LEU A 757 -41.71 83.50 -56.01
C LEU A 757 -42.19 83.55 -57.46
N ILE A 758 -42.60 82.41 -58.03
CA ILE A 758 -43.26 82.35 -59.36
C ILE A 758 -44.61 83.06 -59.32
N THR A 759 -45.39 82.84 -58.25
CA THR A 759 -46.71 83.47 -58.07
C THR A 759 -46.57 84.99 -57.86
N TYR A 760 -45.57 85.42 -57.09
CA TYR A 760 -45.19 86.81 -56.90
C TYR A 760 -44.72 87.46 -58.22
N LYS A 761 -43.84 86.82 -59.00
CA LYS A 761 -43.42 87.33 -60.31
C LYS A 761 -44.56 87.39 -61.34
N LYS A 762 -45.52 86.45 -61.29
CA LYS A 762 -46.73 86.50 -62.14
C LYS A 762 -47.64 87.67 -61.73
N ARG A 763 -47.86 87.91 -60.43
CA ARG A 763 -48.61 89.07 -59.94
C ARG A 763 -47.94 90.41 -60.23
N CYS A 764 -46.61 90.52 -60.14
CA CYS A 764 -45.89 91.76 -60.49
C CYS A 764 -45.82 92.04 -62.00
N ARG A 765 -45.95 91.02 -62.87
CA ARG A 765 -46.05 91.22 -64.33
C ARG A 765 -47.44 91.63 -64.80
N GLU A 766 -48.50 91.34 -64.04
CA GLU A 766 -49.85 91.86 -64.30
C GLU A 766 -50.02 93.33 -63.88
N VAL A 767 -49.17 93.85 -62.98
CA VAL A 767 -49.18 95.26 -62.53
C VAL A 767 -48.27 96.17 -63.37
N LEU A 768 -47.48 95.62 -64.30
CA LEU A 768 -46.61 96.38 -65.24
C LEU A 768 -46.97 96.18 -66.73
N ARG A 769 -48.21 95.71 -67.01
CA ARG A 769 -48.90 95.89 -68.29
C ARG A 769 -50.19 96.68 -68.06
N SER A 770 -49.98 97.95 -67.75
CA SER A 770 -50.82 99.09 -68.14
C SER A 770 -49.96 100.01 -68.98
#